data_AF-A0A8S4NDU9-F1
#
_entry.id   AF-A0A8S4NDU9-F1
#
_cell.length_a   1.000
_cell.length_b   1.000
_cell.length_c   1.000
_cell.angle_alpha   90.00
_cell.angle_beta   90.00
_cell.angle_gamma   90.00
#
_symmetry.space_group_name_H-M   'P 1'
#
loop_
_entity.id
_entity.type
_entity.pdbx_description
1 polymer ?
#
loop_
_entity_poly.entity_id
_entity_poly.type
_entity_poly.pdbx_seq_one_letter_code
_entity_poly.pdbx_strand_id
1 'polypeptide(L)'
;MSKRDVEHCKSIQERFKFKIKGEYFYDGVLFDEVSITKGTLPAIRALEMRDGDILIDTYPKSGTTWMIQIVSLILAKGDIDKANEKPIHSRIPFIEIFGEYKQVDDIPIGTQRCMKSHLPLRMLPKQTTEKKVKVIYVARNPKDTIVSYYHFYRICNDYKFEGTWDEFLDMFIAGYVEWGDWFDHVTPFWSGKQDDTFPELFFVTYEAMLNNPFEAIKDVAAFLNVELDDKTINKIAIESSFKRMKADPSLNMKNEEWFDFSKGLVAPLSRMIPVFDPILPEKLARGTRTCLQWKTMTSLPVDSLTNWLTGLMIATLLILITIKYLDSKRWKLPPGPFAWPIIGNASVLMATPDDNTGAKRVWDLTKKYTSDIISMRVGPRPAVVLHKIKDVREAYSKEAFHYRPKAAELSFKGILGNNGQRWREQRRFALHTLRDFGLGKNRMEAVIQSELDYFIAEISCHNSNPFDTIDLVSNATANVISYLVFGHRFEYTDETFLEMTRMVSQLFLYAREVSIQQYIPFSKYLPLNGKSKLDQALDRLFNGIYRPEVDQHLRDYDPNKIEDYISAFIKEMKEHAGTTEQHWFTEDQLLYNIGDLFQAGTDTTAGAIRWTLLCMVKYQEVQKRVRAEIRDNIGFERPPSMADKLHLPYTEATILEVQRMYGVVTPLLLIHTTTEVTQLKGYTLPPGTLVGANLYAIHNDPEHWGDPEVFRPERFLGDDGKVKRDDHFSVFSVGKRQCLGESLAKMELFIFFVGLMQKFEVKLPEGASEPVMRPQLNHSTQSPIPYSVRFVSSV
;
A
#
# COMPACT_ATOMS: atom_id res chain seq x y z
N MET A 1 -13.52 -2.45 31.16
CA MET A 1 -14.19 -1.40 30.38
C MET A 1 -14.23 -0.10 31.18
N SER A 2 -14.07 1.06 30.52
CA SER A 2 -14.22 2.36 31.19
C SER A 2 -15.72 2.69 31.38
N LYS A 3 -16.07 3.58 32.32
CA LYS A 3 -17.47 4.05 32.51
C LYS A 3 -18.07 4.62 31.22
N ARG A 4 -17.24 5.28 30.40
CA ARG A 4 -17.61 5.87 29.11
C ARG A 4 -17.97 4.81 28.07
N ASP A 5 -17.28 3.67 28.06
CA ASP A 5 -17.59 2.56 27.15
C ASP A 5 -18.92 1.88 27.52
N VAL A 6 -19.19 1.75 28.83
CA VAL A 6 -20.48 1.21 29.31
C VAL A 6 -21.64 2.12 28.95
N GLU A 7 -21.50 3.45 29.11
CA GLU A 7 -22.51 4.42 28.67
C GLU A 7 -22.68 4.43 27.14
N HIS A 8 -21.60 4.27 26.37
CA HIS A 8 -21.67 4.16 24.92
C HIS A 8 -22.40 2.90 24.45
N CYS A 9 -22.07 1.74 25.02
CA CYS A 9 -22.77 0.49 24.71
C CYS A 9 -24.25 0.55 25.15
N LYS A 10 -24.55 1.16 26.30
CA LYS A 10 -25.94 1.43 26.71
C LYS A 10 -26.66 2.37 25.75
N SER A 11 -25.99 3.42 25.25
CA SER A 11 -26.60 4.31 24.26
C SER A 11 -26.81 3.63 22.92
N ILE A 12 -25.91 2.73 22.50
CA ILE A 12 -26.09 1.87 21.31
C ILE A 12 -27.30 0.98 21.54
N GLN A 13 -27.40 0.29 22.67
CA GLN A 13 -28.55 -0.54 23.02
C GLN A 13 -29.87 0.25 23.07
N GLU A 14 -29.86 1.47 23.63
CA GLU A 14 -31.03 2.35 23.67
C GLU A 14 -31.42 2.87 22.27
N ARG A 15 -30.42 3.18 21.43
CA ARG A 15 -30.59 3.64 20.05
C ARG A 15 -31.10 2.54 19.13
N PHE A 16 -30.66 1.31 19.38
CA PHE A 16 -31.03 0.14 18.61
C PHE A 16 -32.13 -0.70 19.25
N LYS A 17 -32.70 -0.29 20.41
CA LYS A 17 -33.82 -0.89 21.15
C LYS A 17 -34.58 -1.83 20.22
N PHE A 18 -34.14 -3.08 20.26
CA PHE A 18 -34.34 -4.00 19.16
C PHE A 18 -35.83 -4.13 18.93
N LYS A 19 -36.26 -4.26 17.68
CA LYS A 19 -37.64 -4.62 17.35
C LYS A 19 -37.98 -6.07 17.81
N ILE A 20 -37.25 -6.61 18.80
CA ILE A 20 -37.54 -7.81 19.59
C ILE A 20 -38.54 -7.38 20.67
N LYS A 21 -39.78 -7.87 20.61
CA LYS A 21 -40.77 -7.58 21.67
C LYS A 21 -40.35 -8.31 22.96
N GLY A 22 -40.04 -7.57 24.03
CA GLY A 22 -39.98 -8.13 25.39
C GLY A 22 -38.59 -8.56 25.89
N GLU A 23 -37.50 -7.89 25.55
CA GLU A 23 -36.20 -8.21 26.17
C GLU A 23 -36.18 -7.94 27.68
N TYR A 24 -35.46 -8.79 28.44
CA TYR A 24 -35.21 -8.59 29.86
C TYR A 24 -33.84 -9.14 30.27
N PHE A 25 -33.31 -8.62 31.39
CA PHE A 25 -32.11 -9.16 32.01
C PHE A 25 -32.47 -10.10 33.15
N TYR A 26 -31.79 -11.24 33.22
CA TYR A 26 -31.83 -12.16 34.36
C TYR A 26 -30.41 -12.51 34.79
N ASP A 27 -30.09 -12.27 36.06
CA ASP A 27 -28.74 -12.37 36.62
C ASP A 27 -27.64 -11.73 35.72
N GLY A 28 -27.92 -10.58 35.13
CA GLY A 28 -26.98 -9.83 34.28
C GLY A 28 -26.80 -10.36 32.86
N VAL A 29 -27.60 -11.33 32.42
CA VAL A 29 -27.60 -11.86 31.04
C VAL A 29 -28.87 -11.40 30.33
N LEU A 30 -28.74 -11.01 29.06
CA LEU A 30 -29.85 -10.56 28.21
C LEU A 30 -30.59 -11.76 27.59
N PHE A 31 -31.92 -11.72 27.60
CA PHE A 31 -32.81 -12.70 26.99
C PHE A 31 -34.03 -12.02 26.37
N ASP A 32 -34.68 -12.69 25.42
CA ASP A 32 -35.99 -12.30 24.90
C ASP A 32 -37.14 -13.04 25.62
N GLU A 33 -38.24 -12.34 25.91
CA GLU A 33 -39.41 -12.92 26.59
C GLU A 33 -40.30 -13.75 25.66
N VAL A 34 -40.05 -13.74 24.34
CA VAL A 34 -40.81 -14.52 23.34
C VAL A 34 -40.39 -15.99 23.40
N SER A 35 -39.08 -16.25 23.34
CA SER A 35 -38.49 -17.57 23.40
C SER A 35 -38.25 -18.02 24.84
N ILE A 36 -37.85 -17.11 25.74
CA ILE A 36 -37.46 -17.45 27.12
C ILE A 36 -38.28 -16.62 28.11
N THR A 37 -39.47 -17.11 28.48
CA THR A 37 -40.32 -16.39 29.45
C THR A 37 -39.62 -16.19 30.80
N LYS A 38 -40.00 -15.14 31.55
CA LYS A 38 -39.44 -14.86 32.89
C LYS A 38 -39.59 -16.02 33.89
N GLY A 39 -40.58 -16.90 33.69
CA GLY A 39 -40.79 -18.10 34.51
C GLY A 39 -39.90 -19.28 34.11
N THR A 40 -39.33 -19.29 32.90
CA THR A 40 -38.55 -20.39 32.36
C THR A 40 -37.22 -20.58 33.11
N LEU A 41 -36.46 -19.50 33.34
CA LEU A 41 -35.14 -19.59 33.97
C LEU A 41 -35.19 -20.09 35.43
N PRO A 42 -36.12 -19.62 36.29
CA PRO A 42 -36.33 -20.22 37.61
C PRO A 42 -36.75 -21.69 37.54
N ALA A 43 -37.59 -22.07 36.58
CA ALA A 43 -38.02 -23.46 36.41
C ALA A 43 -36.86 -24.37 36.00
N ILE A 44 -35.97 -23.91 35.13
CA ILE A 44 -34.75 -24.64 34.75
C ILE A 44 -33.83 -24.80 35.94
N ARG A 45 -33.63 -23.77 36.77
CA ARG A 45 -32.84 -23.90 38.00
C ARG A 45 -33.41 -24.93 38.98
N ALA A 46 -34.73 -25.14 38.94
CA ALA A 46 -35.43 -26.14 39.75
C ALA A 46 -35.56 -27.50 39.07
N LEU A 47 -35.13 -27.64 37.80
CA LEU A 47 -35.19 -28.89 37.05
C LEU A 47 -34.36 -29.96 37.75
N GLU A 48 -34.97 -31.12 38.00
CA GLU A 48 -34.28 -32.24 38.66
C GLU A 48 -33.39 -32.98 37.66
N MET A 49 -32.07 -32.81 37.79
CA MET A 49 -31.09 -33.59 37.02
C MET A 49 -31.01 -35.02 37.57
N ARG A 50 -30.85 -36.01 36.69
CA ARG A 50 -30.74 -37.44 37.00
C ARG A 50 -29.33 -37.93 36.70
N ASP A 51 -28.88 -38.96 37.41
CA ASP A 51 -27.61 -39.60 37.10
C ASP A 51 -27.65 -40.18 35.68
N GLY A 52 -26.59 -39.92 34.92
CA GLY A 52 -26.45 -40.32 33.54
C GLY A 52 -27.03 -39.34 32.52
N ASP A 53 -27.73 -38.28 32.91
CA ASP A 53 -28.22 -37.26 31.98
C ASP A 53 -27.09 -36.71 31.09
N ILE A 54 -27.39 -36.46 29.81
CA ILE A 54 -26.45 -35.86 28.86
C ILE A 54 -26.89 -34.42 28.59
N LEU A 55 -26.01 -33.44 28.84
CA LEU A 55 -26.23 -32.04 28.52
C LEU A 55 -25.22 -31.59 27.47
N ILE A 56 -25.71 -31.14 26.31
CA ILE A 56 -24.88 -30.47 25.29
C ILE A 56 -25.01 -28.96 25.49
N ASP A 57 -23.96 -28.33 26.00
CA ASP A 57 -23.94 -26.89 26.23
C ASP A 57 -22.89 -26.21 25.35
N THR A 58 -23.20 -25.03 24.84
CA THR A 58 -22.33 -24.29 23.92
C THR A 58 -22.64 -22.81 24.03
N TYR A 59 -21.67 -21.93 23.79
CA TYR A 59 -22.03 -20.54 23.49
C TYR A 59 -22.71 -20.48 22.10
N PRO A 60 -23.71 -19.61 21.88
CA PRO A 60 -24.35 -19.45 20.57
C PRO A 60 -23.34 -19.38 19.42
N LYS A 61 -23.66 -20.08 18.31
CA LYS A 61 -22.81 -20.16 17.10
C LYS A 61 -21.46 -20.86 17.28
N SER A 62 -21.28 -21.65 18.35
CA SER A 62 -20.05 -22.41 18.61
C SER A 62 -20.08 -23.88 18.16
N GLY A 63 -21.13 -24.35 17.47
CA GLY A 63 -21.17 -25.70 16.89
C GLY A 63 -22.26 -26.63 17.44
N THR A 64 -23.27 -26.10 18.14
CA THR A 64 -24.37 -26.85 18.77
C THR A 64 -25.05 -27.83 17.83
N THR A 65 -25.48 -27.37 16.64
CA THR A 65 -26.13 -28.22 15.63
C THR A 65 -25.23 -29.37 15.18
N TRP A 66 -23.93 -29.12 15.08
CA TRP A 66 -22.97 -30.15 14.68
C TRP A 66 -22.81 -31.21 15.77
N MET A 67 -22.71 -30.78 17.04
CA MET A 67 -22.64 -31.70 18.18
C MET A 67 -23.93 -32.49 18.38
N ILE A 68 -25.12 -31.86 18.20
CA ILE A 68 -26.41 -32.56 18.21
C ILE A 68 -26.42 -33.70 17.18
N GLN A 69 -25.94 -33.45 15.96
CA GLN A 69 -25.89 -34.46 14.91
C GLN A 69 -24.95 -35.62 15.30
N ILE A 70 -23.76 -35.31 15.81
CA ILE A 70 -22.78 -36.31 16.26
C ILE A 70 -23.36 -37.16 17.38
N VAL A 71 -23.87 -36.55 18.44
CA VAL A 71 -24.43 -37.26 19.60
C VAL A 71 -25.65 -38.09 19.19
N SER A 72 -26.55 -37.55 18.35
CA SER A 72 -27.72 -38.30 17.87
C SER A 72 -27.31 -39.56 17.10
N LEU A 73 -26.30 -39.46 16.24
CA LEU A 73 -25.77 -40.60 15.48
C LEU A 73 -25.05 -41.61 16.38
N ILE A 74 -24.31 -41.15 17.40
CA ILE A 74 -23.65 -42.03 18.37
C ILE A 74 -24.69 -42.80 19.20
N LEU A 75 -25.71 -42.13 19.73
CA LEU A 75 -26.78 -42.76 20.52
C LEU A 75 -27.62 -43.73 19.67
N ALA A 76 -27.77 -43.47 18.38
CA ALA A 76 -28.37 -44.39 17.42
C ALA A 76 -27.42 -45.50 16.94
N LYS A 77 -26.18 -45.58 17.46
CA LYS A 77 -25.14 -46.54 17.06
C LYS A 77 -24.87 -46.53 15.54
N GLY A 78 -24.89 -45.36 14.92
CA GLY A 78 -24.66 -45.17 13.48
C GLY A 78 -25.84 -45.52 12.57
N ASP A 79 -27.02 -45.80 13.13
CA ASP A 79 -28.27 -45.92 12.39
C ASP A 79 -28.78 -44.51 12.01
N ILE A 80 -28.69 -44.20 10.72
CA ILE A 80 -29.03 -42.87 10.19
C ILE A 80 -30.54 -42.65 10.22
N ASP A 81 -31.32 -43.67 9.88
CA ASP A 81 -32.78 -43.55 9.78
C ASP A 81 -33.37 -43.33 11.18
N LYS A 82 -32.86 -44.08 12.17
CA LYS A 82 -33.22 -43.88 13.57
C LYS A 82 -32.77 -42.51 14.10
N ALA A 83 -31.55 -42.07 13.77
CA ALA A 83 -31.07 -40.75 14.18
C ALA A 83 -31.87 -39.61 13.53
N ASN A 84 -32.38 -39.83 12.31
CA ASN A 84 -33.07 -38.83 11.51
C ASN A 84 -34.61 -38.90 11.55
N GLU A 85 -35.19 -39.70 12.45
CA GLU A 85 -36.65 -39.82 12.61
C GLU A 85 -37.35 -38.48 12.87
N LYS A 86 -36.66 -37.56 13.57
CA LYS A 86 -37.12 -36.19 13.80
C LYS A 86 -36.21 -35.16 13.12
N PRO A 87 -36.72 -33.98 12.75
CA PRO A 87 -35.89 -32.84 12.35
C PRO A 87 -34.82 -32.51 13.40
N ILE A 88 -33.64 -32.05 12.97
CA ILE A 88 -32.49 -31.85 13.88
C ILE A 88 -32.79 -30.95 15.09
N HIS A 89 -33.67 -29.95 14.95
CA HIS A 89 -34.01 -29.04 16.04
C HIS A 89 -34.81 -29.71 17.18
N SER A 90 -35.58 -30.77 16.88
CA SER A 90 -36.49 -31.46 17.81
C SER A 90 -35.97 -32.81 18.32
N ARG A 91 -34.74 -33.21 17.92
CA ARG A 91 -34.09 -34.44 18.41
C ARG A 91 -33.66 -34.34 19.87
N ILE A 92 -33.11 -33.20 20.24
CA ILE A 92 -32.59 -32.90 21.57
C ILE A 92 -33.27 -31.61 22.04
N PRO A 93 -34.08 -31.64 23.11
CA PRO A 93 -34.83 -30.49 23.60
C PRO A 93 -33.91 -29.38 24.12
N PHE A 94 -34.23 -28.14 23.76
CA PHE A 94 -33.55 -26.91 24.15
C PHE A 94 -34.18 -26.34 25.42
N ILE A 95 -33.62 -26.66 26.59
CA ILE A 95 -34.32 -26.50 27.87
C ILE A 95 -34.86 -25.09 28.15
N GLU A 96 -34.15 -24.04 27.71
CA GLU A 96 -34.55 -22.64 27.88
C GLU A 96 -35.48 -22.07 26.81
N ILE A 97 -35.56 -22.66 25.61
CA ILE A 97 -36.33 -22.09 24.51
C ILE A 97 -37.74 -22.69 24.53
N PHE A 98 -38.77 -21.84 24.42
CA PHE A 98 -40.20 -22.20 24.36
C PHE A 98 -40.70 -23.14 25.47
N GLY A 99 -40.01 -23.19 26.61
CA GLY A 99 -40.36 -24.03 27.75
C GLY A 99 -40.14 -25.53 27.51
N GLU A 100 -39.23 -25.91 26.60
CA GLU A 100 -38.96 -27.32 26.27
C GLU A 100 -38.38 -28.12 27.45
N TYR A 101 -37.93 -27.49 28.54
CA TYR A 101 -37.56 -28.20 29.78
C TYR A 101 -38.67 -29.18 30.24
N LYS A 102 -39.94 -28.86 30.00
CA LYS A 102 -41.08 -29.75 30.31
C LYS A 102 -40.98 -31.09 29.58
N GLN A 103 -40.50 -31.07 28.33
CA GLN A 103 -40.30 -32.28 27.54
C GLN A 103 -39.22 -33.19 28.14
N VAL A 104 -38.27 -32.62 28.90
CA VAL A 104 -37.21 -33.38 29.59
C VAL A 104 -37.73 -33.99 30.90
N ASP A 105 -38.64 -33.30 31.59
CA ASP A 105 -39.31 -33.81 32.79
C ASP A 105 -40.25 -34.98 32.48
N ASP A 106 -40.97 -34.90 31.36
CA ASP A 106 -41.93 -35.91 30.92
C ASP A 106 -41.26 -37.23 30.46
N ILE A 107 -39.93 -37.28 30.31
CA ILE A 107 -39.21 -38.50 29.92
C ILE A 107 -39.27 -39.53 31.06
N PRO A 108 -39.75 -40.77 30.82
CA PRO A 108 -39.86 -41.80 31.85
C PRO A 108 -38.54 -42.11 32.56
N ILE A 109 -38.64 -42.38 33.86
CA ILE A 109 -37.51 -42.84 34.68
C ILE A 109 -36.93 -44.12 34.07
N GLY A 110 -35.59 -44.19 33.97
CA GLY A 110 -34.87 -45.30 33.34
C GLY A 110 -34.59 -45.12 31.84
N THR A 111 -35.12 -44.06 31.21
CA THR A 111 -34.75 -43.68 29.84
C THR A 111 -33.61 -42.66 29.86
N GLN A 112 -32.61 -42.84 29.00
CA GLN A 112 -31.50 -41.91 28.84
C GLN A 112 -32.03 -40.55 28.35
N ARG A 113 -31.84 -39.48 29.13
CA ARG A 113 -32.17 -38.11 28.71
C ARG A 113 -30.97 -37.46 28.05
N CYS A 114 -31.23 -36.72 26.98
CA CYS A 114 -30.26 -35.84 26.36
C CYS A 114 -30.93 -34.48 26.14
N MET A 115 -30.26 -33.40 26.50
CA MET A 115 -30.79 -32.05 26.45
C MET A 115 -29.70 -31.07 26.00
N LYS A 116 -30.09 -29.88 25.55
CA LYS A 116 -29.13 -28.85 25.11
C LYS A 116 -29.41 -27.49 25.75
N SER A 117 -28.37 -26.68 25.88
CA SER A 117 -28.44 -25.33 26.41
C SER A 117 -27.42 -24.38 25.76
N HIS A 118 -27.66 -23.08 25.97
CA HIS A 118 -26.81 -21.93 25.77
C HIS A 118 -26.72 -21.10 27.07
N LEU A 119 -27.18 -21.63 28.21
CA LEU A 119 -27.13 -20.92 29.48
C LEU A 119 -25.72 -20.98 30.08
N PRO A 120 -25.18 -19.86 30.60
CA PRO A 120 -23.96 -19.90 31.38
C PRO A 120 -24.08 -20.86 32.57
N LEU A 121 -22.98 -21.51 32.96
CA LEU A 121 -22.97 -22.56 34.01
C LEU A 121 -23.71 -22.16 35.31
N ARG A 122 -23.59 -20.90 35.73
CA ARG A 122 -24.26 -20.34 36.93
C ARG A 122 -25.80 -20.28 36.84
N MET A 123 -26.36 -20.46 35.66
CA MET A 123 -27.80 -20.42 35.39
C MET A 123 -28.39 -21.81 35.15
N LEU A 124 -27.55 -22.82 34.97
CA LEU A 124 -27.95 -24.23 34.95
C LEU A 124 -28.31 -24.74 36.36
N PRO A 125 -29.01 -25.89 36.49
CA PRO A 125 -29.19 -26.56 37.78
C PRO A 125 -27.85 -26.77 38.48
N LYS A 126 -27.78 -26.54 39.80
CA LYS A 126 -26.55 -26.84 40.58
C LYS A 126 -26.15 -28.32 40.48
N GLN A 127 -27.16 -29.18 40.35
CA GLN A 127 -27.00 -30.63 40.19
C GLN A 127 -26.21 -31.00 38.92
N THR A 128 -26.09 -30.09 37.94
CA THR A 128 -25.29 -30.31 36.72
C THR A 128 -23.82 -30.59 37.02
N THR A 129 -23.26 -30.00 38.09
CA THR A 129 -21.88 -30.27 38.54
C THR A 129 -21.80 -31.24 39.72
N GLU A 130 -22.91 -31.47 40.43
CA GLU A 130 -22.94 -32.25 41.68
C GLU A 130 -23.36 -33.73 41.47
N LYS A 131 -24.20 -34.01 40.46
CA LYS A 131 -24.62 -35.37 40.07
C LYS A 131 -23.75 -35.88 38.93
N LYS A 132 -23.90 -37.16 38.57
CA LYS A 132 -23.19 -37.77 37.43
C LYS A 132 -23.83 -37.40 36.10
N VAL A 133 -23.92 -36.10 35.81
CA VAL A 133 -24.43 -35.54 34.56
C VAL A 133 -23.28 -35.39 33.58
N LYS A 134 -23.38 -36.01 32.41
CA LYS A 134 -22.39 -35.91 31.35
C LYS A 134 -22.58 -34.62 30.57
N VAL A 135 -21.69 -33.65 30.76
CA VAL A 135 -21.74 -32.37 30.06
C VAL A 135 -20.77 -32.37 28.89
N ILE A 136 -21.26 -32.12 27.68
CA ILE A 136 -20.46 -31.90 26.48
C ILE A 136 -20.46 -30.40 26.21
N TYR A 137 -19.29 -29.77 26.33
CA TYR A 137 -19.13 -28.34 26.05
C TYR A 137 -18.31 -28.10 24.79
N VAL A 138 -18.88 -27.36 23.81
CA VAL A 138 -18.16 -26.96 22.59
C VAL A 138 -17.81 -25.47 22.63
N ALA A 139 -16.53 -25.16 22.69
CA ALA A 139 -16.01 -23.80 22.58
C ALA A 139 -15.55 -23.49 21.15
N ARG A 140 -15.69 -22.24 20.71
CA ARG A 140 -15.23 -21.80 19.38
C ARG A 140 -14.54 -20.46 19.49
N ASN A 141 -13.55 -20.22 18.63
CA ASN A 141 -12.79 -18.99 18.61
C ASN A 141 -13.71 -17.77 18.60
N PRO A 142 -13.57 -16.85 19.58
CA PRO A 142 -14.47 -15.72 19.71
C PRO A 142 -14.52 -14.84 18.46
N LYS A 143 -13.44 -14.81 17.65
CA LYS A 143 -13.38 -14.09 16.37
C LYS A 143 -14.28 -14.70 15.29
N ASP A 144 -14.39 -16.03 15.27
CA ASP A 144 -15.24 -16.73 14.31
C ASP A 144 -16.69 -16.77 14.81
N THR A 145 -16.87 -16.88 16.13
CA THR A 145 -18.17 -16.80 16.80
C THR A 145 -18.85 -15.48 16.54
N ILE A 146 -18.17 -14.34 16.78
CA ILE A 146 -18.77 -13.00 16.59
C ILE A 146 -19.21 -12.74 15.15
N VAL A 147 -18.41 -13.13 14.15
CA VAL A 147 -18.78 -12.99 12.74
C VAL A 147 -20.01 -13.83 12.43
N SER A 148 -20.03 -15.08 12.91
CA SER A 148 -21.19 -15.96 12.74
C SER A 148 -22.44 -15.44 13.44
N TYR A 149 -22.26 -14.78 14.59
CA TYR A 149 -23.35 -14.26 15.41
C TYR A 149 -23.96 -12.98 14.82
N TYR A 150 -23.14 -12.09 14.29
CA TYR A 150 -23.59 -10.91 13.53
C TYR A 150 -24.50 -11.30 12.36
N HIS A 151 -24.08 -12.27 11.56
CA HIS A 151 -24.90 -12.74 10.44
C HIS A 151 -26.18 -13.40 10.92
N PHE A 152 -26.15 -14.14 12.03
CA PHE A 152 -27.34 -14.74 12.62
C PHE A 152 -28.37 -13.68 13.06
N TYR A 153 -27.93 -12.63 13.76
CA TYR A 153 -28.77 -11.49 14.18
C TYR A 153 -29.44 -10.75 13.01
N ARG A 154 -28.87 -10.84 11.80
CA ARG A 154 -29.42 -10.19 10.60
C ARG A 154 -30.43 -11.04 9.84
N ILE A 155 -30.26 -12.36 9.85
CA ILE A 155 -31.13 -13.29 9.10
C ILE A 155 -32.29 -13.83 9.95
N CYS A 156 -32.14 -13.86 11.27
CA CYS A 156 -33.22 -14.30 12.16
C CYS A 156 -34.22 -13.14 12.37
N ASN A 157 -35.48 -13.44 12.07
CA ASN A 157 -36.60 -12.51 12.04
C ASN A 157 -36.98 -11.98 13.41
N ASP A 158 -36.58 -12.66 14.47
CA ASP A 158 -36.85 -12.23 15.83
C ASP A 158 -35.95 -11.04 16.22
N TYR A 159 -34.66 -11.08 15.84
CA TYR A 159 -33.69 -10.04 16.21
C TYR A 159 -33.82 -8.74 15.41
N LYS A 160 -34.06 -8.83 14.08
CA LYS A 160 -34.17 -7.67 13.17
C LYS A 160 -33.05 -6.63 13.32
N PHE A 161 -31.81 -7.07 13.54
CA PHE A 161 -30.68 -6.15 13.67
C PHE A 161 -30.38 -5.42 12.35
N GLU A 162 -30.44 -4.09 12.37
CA GLU A 162 -30.18 -3.22 11.21
C GLU A 162 -28.89 -2.37 11.39
N GLY A 163 -28.13 -2.59 12.46
CA GLY A 163 -26.90 -1.86 12.76
C GLY A 163 -25.68 -2.31 11.94
N THR A 164 -24.61 -1.52 12.03
CA THR A 164 -23.32 -1.78 11.38
C THR A 164 -22.53 -2.89 12.07
N TRP A 165 -21.48 -3.39 11.40
CA TRP A 165 -20.56 -4.36 11.98
C TRP A 165 -19.86 -3.84 13.24
N ASP A 166 -19.39 -2.59 13.24
CA ASP A 166 -18.72 -1.99 14.38
C ASP A 166 -19.64 -1.89 15.60
N GLU A 167 -20.90 -1.50 15.39
CA GLU A 167 -21.90 -1.42 16.47
C GLU A 167 -22.18 -2.81 17.07
N PHE A 168 -22.28 -3.85 16.24
CA PHE A 168 -22.42 -5.22 16.74
C PHE A 168 -21.17 -5.70 17.49
N LEU A 169 -19.98 -5.31 17.01
CA LEU A 169 -18.72 -5.64 17.68
C LEU A 169 -18.65 -5.05 19.08
N ASP A 170 -19.05 -3.79 19.23
CA ASP A 170 -19.08 -3.13 20.53
C ASP A 170 -20.13 -3.78 21.47
N MET A 171 -21.28 -4.20 20.94
CA MET A 171 -22.28 -4.96 21.71
C MET A 171 -21.76 -6.32 22.18
N PHE A 172 -21.14 -7.10 21.29
CA PHE A 172 -20.60 -8.42 21.60
C PHE A 172 -19.50 -8.35 22.66
N ILE A 173 -18.56 -7.40 22.53
CA ILE A 173 -17.47 -7.21 23.50
C ILE A 173 -18.01 -6.79 24.88
N ALA A 174 -19.13 -6.06 24.91
CA ALA A 174 -19.75 -5.63 26.15
C ALA A 174 -20.70 -6.68 26.77
N GLY A 175 -20.88 -7.84 26.15
CA GLY A 175 -21.82 -8.87 26.60
C GLY A 175 -23.29 -8.48 26.44
N TYR A 176 -23.60 -7.47 25.61
CA TYR A 176 -24.95 -7.02 25.29
C TYR A 176 -25.53 -7.77 24.08
N VAL A 177 -25.39 -9.09 24.09
CA VAL A 177 -26.03 -10.02 23.16
C VAL A 177 -26.76 -11.07 23.99
N GLU A 178 -27.70 -11.81 23.38
CA GLU A 178 -28.37 -12.89 24.09
C GLU A 178 -27.37 -13.92 24.60
N TRP A 179 -27.68 -14.52 25.76
CA TRP A 179 -26.79 -15.42 26.50
C TRP A 179 -25.47 -14.79 26.99
N GLY A 180 -25.28 -13.49 26.76
CA GLY A 180 -24.33 -12.64 27.50
C GLY A 180 -22.90 -12.67 26.97
N ASP A 181 -21.96 -12.31 27.86
CA ASP A 181 -20.54 -12.25 27.52
C ASP A 181 -19.94 -13.63 27.24
N TRP A 182 -19.16 -13.71 26.17
CA TRP A 182 -18.53 -14.95 25.71
C TRP A 182 -17.57 -15.56 26.75
N PHE A 183 -16.81 -14.73 27.48
CA PHE A 183 -15.85 -15.21 28.48
C PHE A 183 -16.56 -15.66 29.75
N ASP A 184 -17.54 -14.90 30.22
CA ASP A 184 -18.36 -15.28 31.38
C ASP A 184 -19.06 -16.63 31.15
N HIS A 185 -19.41 -16.94 29.89
CA HIS A 185 -20.00 -18.22 29.52
C HIS A 185 -18.97 -19.36 29.43
N VAL A 186 -17.86 -19.17 28.73
CA VAL A 186 -16.92 -20.26 28.38
C VAL A 186 -15.92 -20.56 29.51
N THR A 187 -15.50 -19.55 30.27
CA THR A 187 -14.43 -19.67 31.28
C THR A 187 -14.75 -20.66 32.40
N PRO A 188 -15.99 -20.74 32.95
CA PRO A 188 -16.32 -21.70 34.00
C PRO A 188 -16.17 -23.15 33.55
N PHE A 189 -16.60 -23.50 32.34
CA PHE A 189 -16.43 -24.85 31.79
C PHE A 189 -14.96 -25.16 31.53
N TRP A 190 -14.21 -24.21 30.96
CA TRP A 190 -12.79 -24.40 30.73
C TRP A 190 -12.01 -24.63 32.02
N SER A 191 -12.22 -23.78 33.03
CA SER A 191 -11.55 -23.88 34.32
C SER A 191 -11.96 -25.16 35.04
N GLY A 192 -13.23 -25.55 34.95
CA GLY A 192 -13.73 -26.81 35.48
C GLY A 192 -13.02 -28.05 34.92
N LYS A 193 -12.64 -28.02 33.64
CA LYS A 193 -11.82 -29.09 33.03
C LYS A 193 -10.36 -29.00 33.42
N GLN A 194 -9.76 -27.80 33.47
CA GLN A 194 -8.33 -27.66 33.81
C GLN A 194 -8.04 -28.04 35.26
N ASP A 195 -8.89 -27.61 36.17
CA ASP A 195 -8.73 -27.82 37.60
C ASP A 195 -9.29 -29.17 38.07
N ASP A 196 -9.81 -29.98 37.16
CA ASP A 196 -10.49 -31.27 37.41
C ASP A 196 -11.63 -31.16 38.44
N THR A 197 -12.23 -29.97 38.56
CA THR A 197 -13.34 -29.70 39.48
C THR A 197 -14.70 -30.07 38.88
N PHE A 198 -14.74 -30.41 37.59
CA PHE A 198 -15.92 -30.84 36.87
C PHE A 198 -15.64 -32.17 36.14
N PRO A 199 -15.64 -33.31 36.85
CA PRO A 199 -15.12 -34.59 36.32
C PRO A 199 -15.96 -35.17 35.17
N GLU A 200 -17.26 -34.91 35.14
CA GLU A 200 -18.17 -35.36 34.08
C GLU A 200 -18.31 -34.31 32.95
N LEU A 201 -17.23 -33.57 32.64
CA LEU A 201 -17.18 -32.55 31.59
C LEU A 201 -16.29 -32.97 30.41
N PHE A 202 -16.89 -33.16 29.25
CA PHE A 202 -16.22 -33.24 27.96
C PHE A 202 -16.16 -31.87 27.29
N PHE A 203 -15.09 -31.13 27.54
CA PHE A 203 -14.81 -29.89 26.80
C PHE A 203 -14.02 -30.17 25.53
N VAL A 204 -14.48 -29.65 24.39
CA VAL A 204 -13.81 -29.72 23.09
C VAL A 204 -13.90 -28.37 22.37
N THR A 205 -12.93 -28.06 21.50
CA THR A 205 -13.01 -26.88 20.63
C THR A 205 -13.54 -27.25 19.26
N TYR A 206 -14.33 -26.35 18.67
CA TYR A 206 -14.85 -26.47 17.30
C TYR A 206 -13.72 -26.71 16.29
N GLU A 207 -12.59 -26.03 16.49
CA GLU A 207 -11.40 -26.16 15.63
C GLU A 207 -10.74 -27.53 15.77
N ALA A 208 -10.69 -28.11 16.97
CA ALA A 208 -10.18 -29.48 17.17
C ALA A 208 -11.07 -30.51 16.46
N MET A 209 -12.39 -30.36 16.58
CA MET A 209 -13.35 -31.19 15.85
C MET A 209 -13.19 -31.06 14.33
N LEU A 210 -12.93 -29.84 13.83
CA LEU A 210 -12.74 -29.58 12.41
C LEU A 210 -11.48 -30.23 11.85
N ASN A 211 -10.39 -30.17 12.61
CA ASN A 211 -9.08 -30.67 12.19
C ASN A 211 -9.04 -32.20 12.17
N ASN A 212 -9.68 -32.86 13.13
CA ASN A 212 -9.74 -34.32 13.17
C ASN A 212 -11.13 -34.82 13.62
N PRO A 213 -12.14 -34.83 12.72
CA PRO A 213 -13.50 -35.22 13.06
C PRO A 213 -13.61 -36.66 13.56
N PHE A 214 -12.79 -37.57 13.02
CA PHE A 214 -12.82 -38.98 13.39
C PHE A 214 -12.48 -39.19 14.87
N GLU A 215 -11.35 -38.65 15.32
CA GLU A 215 -10.93 -38.77 16.73
C GLU A 215 -11.89 -38.02 17.66
N ALA A 216 -12.38 -36.84 17.27
CA ALA A 216 -13.37 -36.12 18.09
C ALA A 216 -14.66 -36.93 18.32
N ILE A 217 -15.16 -37.64 17.30
CA ILE A 217 -16.35 -38.50 17.42
C ILE A 217 -16.05 -39.71 18.31
N LYS A 218 -14.86 -40.30 18.17
CA LYS A 218 -14.41 -41.41 19.01
C LYS A 218 -14.33 -41.01 20.48
N ASP A 219 -13.77 -39.84 20.77
CA ASP A 219 -13.67 -39.29 22.12
C ASP A 219 -15.05 -39.01 22.73
N VAL A 220 -15.98 -38.45 21.94
CA VAL A 220 -17.37 -38.24 22.38
C VAL A 220 -18.07 -39.57 22.65
N ALA A 221 -17.90 -40.59 21.79
CA ALA A 221 -18.50 -41.91 21.99
C ALA A 221 -17.97 -42.60 23.26
N ALA A 222 -16.65 -42.52 23.48
CA ALA A 222 -16.01 -43.01 24.69
C ALA A 222 -16.55 -42.28 25.94
N PHE A 223 -16.63 -40.96 25.90
CA PHE A 223 -17.20 -40.16 27.00
C PHE A 223 -18.66 -40.52 27.28
N LEU A 224 -19.46 -40.81 26.25
CA LEU A 224 -20.84 -41.24 26.40
C LEU A 224 -20.98 -42.71 26.83
N ASN A 225 -19.89 -43.47 26.96
CA ASN A 225 -19.87 -44.93 27.22
C ASN A 225 -20.61 -45.73 26.14
N VAL A 226 -20.47 -45.33 24.88
CA VAL A 226 -21.03 -46.03 23.72
C VAL A 226 -19.89 -46.65 22.91
N GLU A 227 -19.80 -47.97 22.92
CA GLU A 227 -18.83 -48.70 22.11
C GLU A 227 -19.24 -48.69 20.63
N LEU A 228 -18.36 -48.19 19.76
CA LEU A 228 -18.52 -48.15 18.31
C LEU A 228 -17.23 -48.64 17.65
N ASP A 229 -17.36 -49.39 16.54
CA ASP A 229 -16.21 -49.77 15.71
C ASP A 229 -15.74 -48.60 14.82
N ASP A 230 -14.48 -48.66 14.36
CA ASP A 230 -13.88 -47.61 13.52
C ASP A 230 -14.67 -47.36 12.22
N LYS A 231 -15.32 -48.40 11.68
CA LYS A 231 -16.15 -48.28 10.47
C LYS A 231 -17.38 -47.41 10.74
N THR A 232 -18.01 -47.59 11.88
CA THR A 232 -19.18 -46.84 12.32
C THR A 232 -18.77 -45.41 12.68
N ILE A 233 -17.65 -45.20 13.36
CA ILE A 233 -17.11 -43.85 13.64
C ILE A 233 -16.86 -43.09 12.33
N ASN A 234 -16.23 -43.72 11.34
CA ASN A 234 -15.99 -43.10 10.04
C ASN A 234 -17.30 -42.77 9.31
N LYS A 235 -18.32 -43.64 9.40
CA LYS A 235 -19.66 -43.37 8.88
C LYS A 235 -20.28 -42.13 9.54
N ILE A 236 -20.19 -42.02 10.87
CA ILE A 236 -20.68 -40.85 11.61
C ILE A 236 -19.91 -39.58 11.20
N ALA A 237 -18.59 -39.66 10.98
CA ALA A 237 -17.79 -38.53 10.52
C ALA A 237 -18.21 -38.01 9.15
N ILE A 238 -18.55 -38.92 8.22
CA ILE A 238 -19.07 -38.57 6.90
C ILE A 238 -20.46 -37.94 7.02
N GLU A 239 -21.37 -38.55 7.78
CA GLU A 239 -22.75 -38.07 7.91
C GLU A 239 -22.88 -36.75 8.68
N SER A 240 -21.99 -36.50 9.62
CA SER A 240 -21.90 -35.22 10.35
C SER A 240 -21.04 -34.18 9.63
N SER A 241 -20.52 -34.44 8.43
CA SER A 241 -19.73 -33.45 7.69
C SER A 241 -20.59 -32.28 7.19
N PHE A 242 -20.04 -31.07 7.12
CA PHE A 242 -20.79 -29.89 6.64
C PHE A 242 -21.37 -30.08 5.24
N LYS A 243 -20.66 -30.78 4.34
CA LYS A 243 -21.15 -31.09 2.99
C LYS A 243 -22.42 -31.93 3.05
N ARG A 244 -22.45 -32.93 3.93
CA ARG A 244 -23.59 -33.84 4.08
C ARG A 244 -24.75 -33.18 4.80
N MET A 245 -24.48 -32.50 5.93
CA MET A 245 -25.48 -31.75 6.68
C MET A 245 -26.17 -30.67 5.82
N LYS A 246 -25.42 -29.96 4.97
CA LYS A 246 -25.99 -28.96 4.05
C LYS A 246 -26.87 -29.57 2.95
N ALA A 247 -26.61 -30.83 2.57
CA ALA A 247 -27.36 -31.52 1.52
C ALA A 247 -28.64 -32.19 2.04
N ASP A 248 -28.71 -32.53 3.33
CA ASP A 248 -29.85 -33.24 3.93
C ASP A 248 -30.95 -32.26 4.40
N PRO A 249 -32.16 -32.28 3.81
CA PRO A 249 -33.25 -31.38 4.21
C PRO A 249 -33.70 -31.54 5.67
N SER A 250 -33.58 -32.74 6.26
CA SER A 250 -33.95 -33.00 7.67
C SER A 250 -33.03 -32.31 8.68
N LEU A 251 -31.85 -31.86 8.21
CA LEU A 251 -30.82 -31.18 8.97
C LEU A 251 -30.76 -29.67 8.68
N ASN A 252 -31.67 -29.15 7.85
CA ASN A 252 -31.70 -27.75 7.42
C ASN A 252 -33.04 -27.07 7.77
N MET A 253 -32.98 -25.86 8.34
CA MET A 253 -34.16 -25.05 8.71
C MET A 253 -34.68 -24.19 7.54
N LYS A 254 -34.73 -24.75 6.31
CA LYS A 254 -34.95 -23.96 5.07
C LYS A 254 -36.34 -23.33 4.93
N ASN A 255 -37.33 -23.72 5.73
CA ASN A 255 -38.73 -23.31 5.61
C ASN A 255 -39.35 -22.81 6.93
N GLU A 256 -38.54 -22.40 7.92
CA GLU A 256 -39.11 -21.87 9.17
C GLU A 256 -39.37 -20.36 9.06
N GLU A 257 -40.55 -19.92 9.51
CA GLU A 257 -41.03 -18.52 9.42
C GLU A 257 -40.11 -17.48 10.11
N TRP A 258 -39.15 -17.96 10.91
CA TRP A 258 -38.25 -17.13 11.72
C TRP A 258 -36.92 -16.77 11.01
N PHE A 259 -36.69 -17.17 9.75
CA PHE A 259 -35.51 -16.77 8.97
C PHE A 259 -35.87 -16.04 7.67
N ASP A 260 -35.29 -14.87 7.43
CA ASP A 260 -35.41 -14.12 6.18
C ASP A 260 -34.16 -14.29 5.31
N PHE A 261 -34.23 -15.26 4.40
CA PHE A 261 -33.16 -15.55 3.43
C PHE A 261 -32.99 -14.46 2.35
N SER A 262 -33.93 -13.52 2.21
CA SER A 262 -33.82 -12.40 1.26
C SER A 262 -32.76 -11.38 1.68
N LYS A 263 -32.37 -11.37 2.96
CA LYS A 263 -31.30 -10.52 3.51
C LYS A 263 -29.88 -11.02 3.22
N GLY A 264 -29.74 -12.09 2.43
CA GLY A 264 -28.52 -12.47 1.71
C GLY A 264 -27.54 -13.37 2.47
N LEU A 265 -27.35 -14.60 1.96
CA LEU A 265 -26.22 -15.49 2.27
C LEU A 265 -25.82 -16.27 1.01
N VAL A 266 -25.11 -15.61 0.09
CA VAL A 266 -24.35 -16.29 -0.96
C VAL A 266 -22.95 -15.72 -1.03
N ALA A 267 -22.07 -16.23 -0.17
CA ALA A 267 -20.66 -16.32 -0.50
C ALA A 267 -20.14 -17.69 -0.02
N PRO A 268 -19.46 -18.47 -0.87
CA PRO A 268 -18.81 -19.70 -0.45
C PRO A 268 -17.70 -19.37 0.57
N LEU A 269 -17.49 -20.25 1.56
CA LEU A 269 -16.45 -20.12 2.59
C LEU A 269 -15.05 -19.80 2.03
N SER A 270 -14.78 -20.12 0.75
CA SER A 270 -13.52 -19.85 0.06
C SER A 270 -13.29 -18.38 -0.33
N ARG A 271 -14.24 -17.46 -0.11
CA ARG A 271 -14.11 -16.02 -0.41
C ARG A 271 -14.26 -15.08 0.80
N MET A 272 -14.36 -15.59 2.03
CA MET A 272 -14.50 -14.78 3.25
C MET A 272 -13.17 -14.50 3.99
N ILE A 273 -12.06 -14.37 3.26
CA ILE A 273 -10.82 -13.78 3.76
C ILE A 273 -10.29 -12.90 2.65
N PRO A 274 -10.80 -11.65 2.52
CA PRO A 274 -9.88 -10.53 2.72
C PRO A 274 -10.59 -9.20 3.07
N VAL A 275 -10.73 -8.85 4.35
CA VAL A 275 -10.60 -7.45 4.80
C VAL A 275 -10.10 -7.51 6.25
N PHE A 276 -8.78 -7.64 6.41
CA PHE A 276 -8.17 -7.31 7.69
C PHE A 276 -8.17 -5.78 7.80
N ASP A 277 -9.14 -5.25 8.55
CA ASP A 277 -8.97 -3.96 9.18
C ASP A 277 -7.86 -4.11 10.25
N PRO A 278 -6.74 -3.37 10.17
CA PRO A 278 -5.67 -3.40 11.17
C PRO A 278 -6.13 -2.99 12.58
N ILE A 279 -7.35 -2.47 12.75
CA ILE A 279 -7.94 -2.06 14.03
C ILE A 279 -8.61 -3.23 14.78
N LEU A 280 -9.03 -4.30 14.09
CA LEU A 280 -9.74 -5.43 14.70
C LEU A 280 -8.89 -6.18 15.76
N PRO A 281 -7.57 -6.43 15.54
CA PRO A 281 -6.70 -6.94 16.59
C PRO A 281 -6.54 -5.97 17.75
N GLU A 282 -6.59 -4.66 17.52
CA GLU A 282 -6.33 -3.60 18.50
C GLU A 282 -7.55 -3.30 19.39
N LYS A 283 -8.78 -3.39 18.84
CA LYS A 283 -10.04 -3.33 19.61
C LYS A 283 -10.26 -4.61 20.45
N LEU A 284 -9.99 -5.80 19.88
CA LEU A 284 -9.99 -7.06 20.64
C LEU A 284 -8.87 -7.11 21.69
N ALA A 285 -7.70 -6.54 21.40
CA ALA A 285 -6.60 -6.42 22.36
C ALA A 285 -6.88 -5.45 23.51
N ARG A 286 -7.74 -4.42 23.31
CA ARG A 286 -8.19 -3.54 24.41
C ARG A 286 -9.01 -4.27 25.47
N GLY A 287 -9.62 -5.42 25.15
CA GLY A 287 -10.02 -6.44 26.11
C GLY A 287 -8.80 -7.25 26.58
N THR A 288 -7.82 -6.64 27.25
CA THR A 288 -6.45 -7.18 27.47
C THR A 288 -6.31 -8.51 28.23
N ARG A 289 -7.38 -9.24 28.56
CA ARG A 289 -7.34 -10.64 29.04
C ARG A 289 -7.77 -11.69 27.99
N THR A 290 -8.50 -11.28 26.96
CA THR A 290 -9.33 -12.16 26.12
C THR A 290 -8.55 -12.96 25.07
N CYS A 291 -7.56 -12.36 24.41
CA CYS A 291 -6.82 -13.03 23.33
C CYS A 291 -5.67 -13.94 23.82
N LEU A 292 -5.17 -13.68 25.03
CA LEU A 292 -4.15 -14.52 25.69
C LEU A 292 -4.76 -15.80 26.25
N GLN A 293 -5.95 -15.72 26.87
CA GLN A 293 -6.65 -16.89 27.41
C GLN A 293 -7.10 -17.88 26.32
N TRP A 294 -7.58 -17.42 25.17
CA TRP A 294 -7.93 -18.32 24.06
C TRP A 294 -6.73 -19.08 23.47
N LYS A 295 -5.56 -18.44 23.41
CA LYS A 295 -4.31 -19.11 22.97
C LYS A 295 -3.89 -20.23 23.92
N THR A 296 -4.15 -20.08 25.23
CA THR A 296 -3.97 -21.16 26.22
C THR A 296 -5.07 -22.23 26.18
N MET A 297 -6.25 -21.94 25.64
CA MET A 297 -7.37 -22.89 25.52
C MET A 297 -7.28 -23.81 24.29
N THR A 298 -6.69 -23.30 23.22
CA THR A 298 -6.50 -24.00 21.94
C THR A 298 -5.13 -24.63 21.78
N SER A 299 -4.26 -24.48 22.78
CA SER A 299 -3.01 -25.20 22.81
C SER A 299 -3.27 -26.69 23.07
N LEU A 300 -3.37 -27.46 21.99
CA LEU A 300 -2.58 -28.70 21.90
C LEU A 300 -1.18 -28.40 22.42
N PRO A 301 -0.49 -29.34 23.09
CA PRO A 301 0.85 -29.10 23.61
C PRO A 301 1.69 -28.49 22.49
N VAL A 302 1.96 -27.18 22.58
CA VAL A 302 2.83 -26.51 21.63
C VAL A 302 4.25 -26.77 22.15
N ASP A 303 4.57 -28.06 22.21
CA ASP A 303 5.66 -28.62 23.00
C ASP A 303 6.96 -28.38 22.27
N SER A 304 7.76 -27.49 22.85
CA SER A 304 9.11 -27.13 22.45
C SER A 304 9.23 -26.50 21.06
N LEU A 305 8.60 -27.00 19.99
CA LEU A 305 8.92 -26.64 18.62
C LEU A 305 8.61 -25.17 18.33
N THR A 306 7.51 -24.60 18.81
CA THR A 306 7.23 -23.16 18.63
C THR A 306 8.11 -22.27 19.50
N ASN A 307 8.48 -22.71 20.71
CA ASN A 307 9.45 -22.02 21.56
C ASN A 307 10.87 -22.09 20.95
N TRP A 308 11.23 -23.22 20.32
CA TRP A 308 12.43 -23.39 19.52
C TRP A 308 12.38 -22.54 18.26
N LEU A 309 11.26 -22.49 17.55
CA LEU A 309 11.10 -21.67 16.33
C LEU A 309 11.11 -20.19 16.64
N THR A 310 10.47 -19.75 17.73
CA THR A 310 10.52 -18.35 18.18
C THR A 310 11.91 -18.01 18.71
N GLY A 311 12.53 -18.88 19.50
CA GLY A 311 13.91 -18.75 19.95
C GLY A 311 14.90 -18.70 18.79
N LEU A 312 14.72 -19.56 17.78
CA LEU A 312 15.52 -19.58 16.54
C LEU A 312 15.29 -18.33 15.71
N MET A 313 14.06 -17.82 15.62
CA MET A 313 13.75 -16.57 14.92
C MET A 313 14.40 -15.37 15.62
N ILE A 314 14.34 -15.29 16.95
CA ILE A 314 14.99 -14.24 17.74
C ILE A 314 16.51 -14.36 17.63
N ALA A 315 17.07 -15.57 17.78
CA ALA A 315 18.51 -15.80 17.63
C ALA A 315 18.99 -15.45 16.22
N THR A 316 18.25 -15.86 15.18
CA THR A 316 18.54 -15.48 13.79
C THR A 316 18.48 -13.97 13.60
N LEU A 317 17.46 -13.30 14.16
CA LEU A 317 17.35 -11.84 14.12
C LEU A 317 18.55 -11.17 14.81
N LEU A 318 18.94 -11.62 16.01
CA LEU A 318 20.08 -11.10 16.76
C LEU A 318 21.42 -11.36 16.02
N ILE A 319 21.58 -12.54 15.42
CA ILE A 319 22.74 -12.87 14.57
C ILE A 319 22.79 -11.92 13.38
N LEU A 320 21.68 -11.71 12.68
CA LEU A 320 21.63 -10.78 11.53
C LEU A 320 21.91 -9.33 11.95
N ILE A 321 21.39 -8.89 13.10
CA ILE A 321 21.69 -7.57 13.68
C ILE A 321 23.19 -7.46 13.98
N THR A 322 23.78 -8.49 14.60
CA THR A 322 25.20 -8.53 14.95
C THR A 322 26.08 -8.53 13.71
N ILE A 323 25.76 -9.34 12.70
CA ILE A 323 26.46 -9.36 11.40
C ILE A 323 26.42 -7.97 10.77
N LYS A 324 25.26 -7.30 10.74
CA LYS A 324 25.14 -5.95 10.18
C LYS A 324 25.92 -4.89 10.97
N TYR A 325 25.95 -5.00 12.29
CA TYR A 325 26.74 -4.13 13.15
C TYR A 325 28.24 -4.31 12.90
N LEU A 326 28.71 -5.56 12.88
CA LEU A 326 30.11 -5.91 12.62
C LEU A 326 30.54 -5.54 11.20
N ASP A 327 29.69 -5.74 10.20
CA ASP A 327 29.92 -5.31 8.81
C ASP A 327 30.11 -3.79 8.72
N SER A 328 29.24 -3.02 9.38
CA SER A 328 29.35 -1.55 9.40
C SER A 328 30.63 -1.06 10.08
N LYS A 329 31.08 -1.75 11.14
CA LYS A 329 32.36 -1.47 11.82
C LYS A 329 33.56 -1.89 10.99
N ARG A 330 33.52 -3.06 10.34
CA ARG A 330 34.56 -3.59 9.46
C ARG A 330 34.88 -2.60 8.34
N TRP A 331 33.85 -2.08 7.69
CA TRP A 331 33.99 -1.14 6.58
C TRP A 331 34.20 0.31 7.03
N LYS A 332 34.16 0.62 8.33
CA LYS A 332 34.22 2.02 8.81
C LYS A 332 33.23 2.91 8.03
N LEU A 333 31.98 2.45 7.92
CA LEU A 333 30.93 3.22 7.24
C LEU A 333 30.66 4.54 8.00
N PRO A 334 30.10 5.56 7.32
CA PRO A 334 29.62 6.77 7.99
C PRO A 334 28.63 6.45 9.13
N PRO A 335 28.44 7.32 10.12
CA PRO A 335 27.44 7.10 11.16
C PRO A 335 26.02 7.15 10.59
N GLY A 336 25.07 6.49 11.25
CA GLY A 336 23.70 6.40 10.74
C GLY A 336 22.74 5.67 11.68
N PRO A 337 21.43 5.72 11.40
CA PRO A 337 20.40 5.09 12.20
C PRO A 337 20.47 3.57 12.14
N PHE A 338 20.01 2.94 13.22
CA PHE A 338 19.86 1.49 13.29
C PHE A 338 19.04 0.97 12.10
N ALA A 339 19.59 -0.01 11.38
CA ALA A 339 19.00 -0.59 10.20
C ALA A 339 18.47 -2.00 10.48
N TRP A 340 17.19 -2.22 10.22
CA TRP A 340 16.59 -3.55 10.43
C TRP A 340 17.18 -4.59 9.46
N PRO A 341 17.32 -5.86 9.86
CA PRO A 341 17.92 -6.92 9.04
C PRO A 341 17.33 -7.10 7.63
N ILE A 342 16.02 -6.97 7.47
CA ILE A 342 15.36 -7.25 6.19
C ILE A 342 15.06 -5.95 5.45
N ILE A 343 14.32 -5.03 6.08
CA ILE A 343 13.84 -3.79 5.44
C ILE A 343 14.82 -2.62 5.49
N GLY A 344 15.92 -2.74 6.24
CA GLY A 344 16.90 -1.66 6.42
C GLY A 344 16.30 -0.45 7.14
N ASN A 345 16.44 0.73 6.55
CA ASN A 345 15.93 2.01 7.06
C ASN A 345 14.69 2.49 6.28
N ALA A 346 13.86 1.57 5.78
CA ALA A 346 12.67 1.91 5.00
C ALA A 346 11.78 2.98 5.67
N SER A 347 11.57 2.93 6.98
CA SER A 347 10.76 3.91 7.71
C SER A 347 11.29 5.35 7.64
N VAL A 348 12.60 5.54 7.44
CA VAL A 348 13.23 6.86 7.27
C VAL A 348 13.15 7.33 5.81
N LEU A 349 13.24 6.40 4.86
CA LEU A 349 13.27 6.68 3.42
C LEU A 349 11.87 6.81 2.78
N MET A 350 10.87 6.14 3.34
CA MET A 350 9.48 6.17 2.84
C MET A 350 8.86 7.53 3.06
N ALA A 351 8.29 8.16 2.03
CA ALA A 351 7.73 9.51 2.14
C ALA A 351 6.61 9.65 3.17
N THR A 352 6.48 10.85 3.72
CA THR A 352 5.35 11.26 4.55
C THR A 352 4.62 12.44 3.88
N PRO A 353 3.42 12.82 4.36
CA PRO A 353 2.73 14.01 3.85
C PRO A 353 3.56 15.29 3.92
N ASP A 354 4.47 15.38 4.89
CA ASP A 354 5.32 16.54 5.17
C ASP A 354 6.66 16.51 4.40
N ASP A 355 7.11 15.33 3.95
CA ASP A 355 8.31 15.17 3.13
C ASP A 355 8.17 14.13 2.00
N ASN A 356 8.07 14.60 0.76
CA ASN A 356 7.74 13.77 -0.40
C ASN A 356 8.72 12.58 -0.65
N THR A 357 9.94 12.59 -0.10
CA THR A 357 10.95 11.55 -0.35
C THR A 357 11.83 11.16 0.86
N GLY A 358 11.47 11.57 2.08
CA GLY A 358 12.32 11.31 3.26
C GLY A 358 13.63 12.10 3.30
N ALA A 359 13.98 12.86 2.25
CA ALA A 359 15.25 13.58 2.15
C ALA A 359 15.46 14.61 3.28
N LYS A 360 14.39 15.29 3.71
CA LYS A 360 14.43 16.19 4.87
C LYS A 360 14.74 15.40 6.15
N ARG A 361 14.02 14.32 6.42
CA ARG A 361 14.29 13.45 7.60
C ARG A 361 15.70 12.90 7.60
N VAL A 362 16.24 12.47 6.45
CA VAL A 362 17.64 12.02 6.37
C VAL A 362 18.60 13.17 6.66
N TRP A 363 18.29 14.38 6.20
CA TRP A 363 19.10 15.57 6.53
C TRP A 363 19.05 15.92 8.02
N ASP A 364 17.90 15.80 8.69
CA ASP A 364 17.79 16.02 10.14
C ASP A 364 18.70 15.08 10.95
N LEU A 365 19.04 13.90 10.42
CA LEU A 365 19.98 12.96 11.05
C LEU A 365 21.42 13.49 11.09
N THR A 366 21.80 14.43 10.21
CA THR A 366 23.13 15.06 10.23
C THR A 366 23.41 15.75 11.55
N LYS A 367 22.39 16.39 12.15
CA LYS A 367 22.45 17.01 13.48
C LYS A 367 22.63 15.95 14.58
N LYS A 368 21.87 14.86 14.49
CA LYS A 368 21.88 13.77 15.48
C LYS A 368 23.21 13.01 15.52
N TYR A 369 23.81 12.76 14.36
CA TYR A 369 25.06 11.99 14.24
C TYR A 369 26.30 12.87 14.07
N THR A 370 26.14 14.20 14.04
CA THR A 370 27.22 15.18 13.84
C THR A 370 28.10 14.80 12.63
N SER A 371 27.45 14.55 11.50
CA SER A 371 28.10 14.11 10.27
C SER A 371 27.38 14.63 9.02
N ASP A 372 28.15 15.13 8.06
CA ASP A 372 27.66 15.58 6.75
C ASP A 372 27.32 14.41 5.80
N ILE A 373 27.72 13.18 6.17
CA ILE A 373 27.44 11.95 5.43
C ILE A 373 26.77 10.96 6.37
N ILE A 374 25.57 10.50 5.98
CA ILE A 374 24.78 9.55 6.77
C ILE A 374 24.76 8.20 6.06
N SER A 375 25.11 7.14 6.79
CA SER A 375 24.92 5.77 6.31
C SER A 375 23.52 5.25 6.61
N MET A 376 23.00 4.44 5.71
CA MET A 376 21.69 3.81 5.79
C MET A 376 21.76 2.42 5.15
N ARG A 377 20.66 1.69 5.17
CA ARG A 377 20.47 0.47 4.38
C ARG A 377 19.14 0.49 3.65
N VAL A 378 19.18 0.10 2.37
CA VAL A 378 18.01 -0.19 1.54
C VAL A 378 17.90 -1.70 1.47
N GLY A 379 17.00 -2.26 2.26
CA GLY A 379 16.95 -3.69 2.51
C GLY A 379 18.27 -4.20 3.15
N PRO A 380 18.96 -5.18 2.53
CA PRO A 380 20.28 -5.62 3.01
C PRO A 380 21.43 -4.72 2.57
N ARG A 381 21.27 -3.92 1.51
CA ARG A 381 22.37 -3.20 0.85
C ARG A 381 22.76 -1.95 1.64
N PRO A 382 24.08 -1.67 1.83
CA PRO A 382 24.52 -0.41 2.39
C PRO A 382 24.19 0.75 1.45
N ALA A 383 23.83 1.88 2.04
CA ALA A 383 23.57 3.13 1.34
C ALA A 383 24.25 4.28 2.09
N VAL A 384 24.67 5.32 1.38
CA VAL A 384 25.17 6.57 1.95
C VAL A 384 24.50 7.76 1.28
N VAL A 385 24.17 8.77 2.07
CA VAL A 385 23.55 10.02 1.58
C VAL A 385 24.50 11.18 1.84
N LEU A 386 24.79 11.94 0.79
CA LEU A 386 25.69 13.09 0.78
C LEU A 386 24.87 14.38 0.89
N HIS A 387 25.14 15.22 1.88
CA HIS A 387 24.33 16.42 2.15
C HIS A 387 24.97 17.75 1.75
N LYS A 388 26.28 17.77 1.46
CA LYS A 388 27.02 18.97 1.05
C LYS A 388 27.51 18.81 -0.39
N ILE A 389 27.36 19.86 -1.21
CA ILE A 389 27.71 19.83 -2.65
C ILE A 389 29.18 19.48 -2.90
N LYS A 390 30.09 19.92 -2.02
CA LYS A 390 31.54 19.60 -2.09
C LYS A 390 31.79 18.08 -2.05
N ASP A 391 31.04 17.36 -1.22
CA ASP A 391 31.19 15.91 -1.04
C ASP A 391 30.58 15.15 -2.22
N VAL A 392 29.47 15.66 -2.77
CA VAL A 392 28.88 15.15 -4.03
C VAL A 392 29.85 15.31 -5.19
N ARG A 393 30.48 16.48 -5.34
CA ARG A 393 31.48 16.74 -6.38
C ARG A 393 32.70 15.82 -6.23
N GLU A 394 33.21 15.65 -5.01
CA GLU A 394 34.32 14.72 -4.75
C GLU A 394 33.93 13.29 -5.13
N ALA A 395 32.78 12.80 -4.68
CA ALA A 395 32.32 11.44 -4.99
C ALA A 395 32.12 11.25 -6.50
N TYR A 396 31.37 12.12 -7.17
CA TYR A 396 31.02 11.96 -8.59
C TYR A 396 32.16 12.26 -9.56
N SER A 397 33.28 12.83 -9.08
CA SER A 397 34.52 12.92 -9.86
C SER A 397 35.21 11.57 -10.04
N LYS A 398 35.02 10.63 -9.11
CA LYS A 398 35.66 9.30 -9.09
C LYS A 398 34.84 8.30 -9.91
N GLU A 399 35.50 7.53 -10.77
CA GLU A 399 34.85 6.53 -11.64
C GLU A 399 34.08 5.46 -10.86
N ALA A 400 34.56 5.11 -9.66
CA ALA A 400 33.92 4.16 -8.77
C ALA A 400 32.44 4.48 -8.48
N PHE A 401 32.01 5.75 -8.57
CA PHE A 401 30.64 6.15 -8.30
C PHE A 401 29.78 6.29 -9.57
N HIS A 402 30.29 6.05 -10.78
CA HIS A 402 29.54 6.34 -12.01
C HIS A 402 28.47 5.30 -12.34
N TYR A 403 28.40 4.19 -11.60
CA TYR A 403 27.46 3.12 -11.89
C TYR A 403 26.07 3.38 -11.29
N ARG A 404 25.05 2.83 -11.94
CA ARG A 404 23.66 2.75 -11.49
C ARG A 404 23.39 1.38 -10.87
N PRO A 405 22.59 1.28 -9.80
CA PRO A 405 22.25 -0.01 -9.21
C PRO A 405 21.48 -0.87 -10.21
N LYS A 406 21.80 -2.17 -10.26
CA LYS A 406 21.00 -3.18 -10.97
C LYS A 406 19.74 -3.43 -10.14
N ALA A 407 18.69 -2.62 -10.32
CA ALA A 407 17.39 -2.91 -9.74
C ALA A 407 16.82 -4.17 -10.41
N ALA A 408 16.18 -5.04 -9.62
CA ALA A 408 15.34 -6.08 -10.20
C ALA A 408 14.16 -5.36 -10.89
N GLU A 409 14.00 -5.57 -12.19
CA GLU A 409 12.81 -5.27 -13.00
C GLU A 409 12.49 -3.83 -13.46
N LEU A 410 12.95 -2.72 -12.84
CA LEU A 410 12.99 -1.43 -13.58
C LEU A 410 14.23 -1.37 -14.49
N SER A 411 14.12 -2.06 -15.62
CA SER A 411 15.16 -2.17 -16.63
C SER A 411 15.27 -0.88 -17.45
N PHE A 412 15.80 0.20 -16.88
CA PHE A 412 16.36 1.32 -17.64
C PHE A 412 17.60 0.81 -18.41
N LYS A 413 17.37 0.11 -19.52
CA LYS A 413 18.42 -0.46 -20.38
C LYS A 413 18.95 0.56 -21.40
N GLY A 414 18.54 1.81 -21.28
CA GLY A 414 19.03 2.95 -22.05
C GLY A 414 20.19 3.69 -21.36
N ILE A 415 20.36 4.96 -21.69
CA ILE A 415 21.40 5.86 -21.16
C ILE A 415 21.27 6.07 -19.64
N LEU A 416 20.04 6.09 -19.12
CA LEU A 416 19.76 6.38 -17.71
C LEU A 416 20.27 5.30 -16.76
N GLY A 417 20.17 4.01 -17.16
CA GLY A 417 20.50 2.87 -16.30
C GLY A 417 21.67 1.99 -16.76
N ASN A 418 22.13 2.09 -18.01
CA ASN A 418 23.33 1.38 -18.46
C ASN A 418 24.57 1.80 -17.66
N ASN A 419 25.59 0.92 -17.67
CA ASN A 419 26.85 1.08 -16.96
C ASN A 419 28.07 0.72 -17.82
N GLY A 420 29.26 1.07 -17.33
CA GLY A 420 30.53 0.71 -17.97
C GLY A 420 30.66 1.24 -19.40
N GLN A 421 31.35 0.48 -20.25
CA GLN A 421 31.64 0.87 -21.63
C GLN A 421 30.37 1.13 -22.46
N ARG A 422 29.35 0.26 -22.32
CA ARG A 422 28.04 0.43 -22.96
C ARG A 422 27.45 1.81 -22.69
N TRP A 423 27.41 2.23 -21.42
CA TRP A 423 26.92 3.57 -21.10
C TRP A 423 27.79 4.69 -21.68
N ARG A 424 29.13 4.56 -21.63
CA ARG A 424 30.04 5.59 -22.14
C ARG A 424 29.82 5.83 -23.63
N GLU A 425 29.68 4.77 -24.42
CA GLU A 425 29.42 4.86 -25.87
C GLU A 425 28.07 5.50 -26.15
N GLN A 426 27.00 4.95 -25.56
CA GLN A 426 25.63 5.44 -25.79
C GLN A 426 25.46 6.91 -25.34
N ARG A 427 26.02 7.29 -24.19
CA ARG A 427 26.00 8.67 -23.71
C ARG A 427 26.81 9.60 -24.60
N ARG A 428 28.00 9.18 -25.04
CA ARG A 428 28.87 10.01 -25.90
C ARG A 428 28.21 10.25 -27.24
N PHE A 429 27.66 9.20 -27.84
CA PHE A 429 26.88 9.29 -29.06
C PHE A 429 25.74 10.29 -28.89
N ALA A 430 24.90 10.12 -27.86
CA ALA A 430 23.76 11.01 -27.66
C ALA A 430 24.15 12.48 -27.43
N LEU A 431 25.19 12.76 -26.65
CA LEU A 431 25.70 14.13 -26.47
C LEU A 431 26.20 14.74 -27.78
N HIS A 432 26.88 13.94 -28.61
CA HIS A 432 27.38 14.38 -29.90
C HIS A 432 26.22 14.69 -30.86
N THR A 433 25.32 13.72 -31.04
CA THR A 433 24.18 13.80 -31.94
C THR A 433 23.24 14.95 -31.59
N LEU A 434 22.88 15.13 -30.32
CA LEU A 434 22.02 16.25 -29.92
C LEU A 434 22.68 17.60 -30.19
N ARG A 435 23.98 17.74 -29.94
CA ARG A 435 24.74 18.97 -30.25
C ARG A 435 24.77 19.28 -31.75
N ASP A 436 24.82 18.26 -32.59
CA ASP A 436 24.79 18.42 -34.04
C ASP A 436 23.40 18.86 -34.53
N PHE A 437 22.32 18.34 -33.92
CA PHE A 437 20.94 18.78 -34.18
C PHE A 437 20.56 20.11 -33.54
N GLY A 438 21.54 20.82 -32.99
CA GLY A 438 21.38 22.19 -32.57
C GLY A 438 21.12 22.36 -31.08
N LEU A 439 21.34 21.35 -30.24
CA LEU A 439 21.35 21.53 -28.79
C LEU A 439 22.33 22.66 -28.41
N GLY A 440 21.81 23.80 -27.97
CA GLY A 440 22.57 25.01 -27.67
C GLY A 440 22.91 25.88 -28.89
N LYS A 441 22.20 25.73 -30.02
CA LYS A 441 22.34 26.51 -31.26
C LYS A 441 20.96 26.94 -31.79
N ASN A 442 20.96 27.82 -32.80
CA ASN A 442 19.76 28.44 -33.37
C ASN A 442 18.69 27.45 -33.91
N ARG A 443 19.08 26.26 -34.39
CA ARG A 443 18.11 25.27 -34.91
C ARG A 443 17.15 24.80 -33.82
N MET A 444 17.66 24.50 -32.63
CA MET A 444 16.81 24.05 -31.52
C MET A 444 15.94 25.16 -30.97
N GLU A 445 16.50 26.37 -30.89
CA GLU A 445 15.75 27.55 -30.50
C GLU A 445 14.55 27.79 -31.41
N ALA A 446 14.71 27.68 -32.73
CA ALA A 446 13.61 27.81 -33.68
C ALA A 446 12.51 26.76 -33.49
N VAL A 447 12.87 25.51 -33.15
CA VAL A 447 11.91 24.45 -32.83
C VAL A 447 11.11 24.79 -31.57
N ILE A 448 11.79 25.25 -30.51
CA ILE A 448 11.14 25.63 -29.25
C ILE A 448 10.24 26.87 -29.45
N GLN A 449 10.68 27.86 -30.23
CA GLN A 449 9.87 29.03 -30.58
C GLN A 449 8.62 28.64 -31.38
N SER A 450 8.76 27.74 -32.36
CA SER A 450 7.60 27.24 -33.11
C SER A 450 6.62 26.51 -32.20
N GLU A 451 7.11 25.66 -31.28
CA GLU A 451 6.24 24.96 -30.34
C GLU A 451 5.59 25.90 -29.32
N LEU A 452 6.29 26.97 -28.91
CA LEU A 452 5.74 28.04 -28.09
C LEU A 452 4.55 28.73 -28.78
N ASP A 453 4.61 28.97 -30.09
CA ASP A 453 3.50 29.58 -30.83
C ASP A 453 2.25 28.69 -30.81
N TYR A 454 2.39 27.39 -31.04
CA TYR A 454 1.30 26.42 -30.92
C TYR A 454 0.74 26.37 -29.49
N PHE A 455 1.63 26.36 -28.50
CA PHE A 455 1.26 26.33 -27.09
C PHE A 455 0.47 27.58 -26.67
N ILE A 456 0.90 28.78 -27.10
CA ILE A 456 0.19 30.04 -26.85
C ILE A 456 -1.16 30.07 -27.57
N ALA A 457 -1.23 29.58 -28.81
CA ALA A 457 -2.48 29.51 -29.56
C ALA A 457 -3.52 28.66 -28.81
N GLU A 458 -3.10 27.48 -28.31
CA GLU A 458 -3.99 26.59 -27.56
C GLU A 458 -4.44 27.21 -26.23
N ILE A 459 -3.54 27.87 -25.48
CA ILE A 459 -3.92 28.63 -24.27
C ILE A 459 -4.97 29.70 -24.61
N SER A 460 -4.82 30.38 -25.74
CA SER A 460 -5.72 31.45 -26.16
C SER A 460 -7.14 30.94 -26.47
N CYS A 461 -7.28 29.71 -26.97
CA CYS A 461 -8.57 29.06 -27.21
C CYS A 461 -9.42 28.90 -25.94
N HIS A 462 -8.79 28.85 -24.75
CA HIS A 462 -9.52 28.80 -23.48
C HIS A 462 -10.18 30.13 -23.09
N ASN A 463 -9.91 31.24 -23.79
CA ASN A 463 -10.57 32.54 -23.59
C ASN A 463 -10.57 33.03 -22.12
N SER A 464 -9.41 32.95 -21.45
CA SER A 464 -9.23 33.28 -20.02
C SER A 464 -10.06 32.44 -19.02
N ASN A 465 -10.71 31.36 -19.48
CA ASN A 465 -11.37 30.41 -18.60
C ASN A 465 -10.32 29.59 -17.82
N PRO A 466 -10.59 29.25 -16.55
CA PRO A 466 -9.74 28.34 -15.79
C PRO A 466 -9.60 26.97 -16.46
N PHE A 467 -8.37 26.46 -16.53
CA PHE A 467 -8.13 25.05 -16.90
C PHE A 467 -6.88 24.50 -16.20
N ASP A 468 -6.75 23.18 -16.16
CA ASP A 468 -5.53 22.50 -15.70
C ASP A 468 -4.50 22.42 -16.83
N THR A 469 -3.27 22.82 -16.53
CA THR A 469 -2.17 22.92 -17.51
C THR A 469 -1.37 21.63 -17.70
N ILE A 470 -1.66 20.56 -16.94
CA ILE A 470 -0.90 19.30 -16.97
C ILE A 470 -0.71 18.79 -18.41
N ASP A 471 -1.80 18.45 -19.09
CA ASP A 471 -1.73 17.79 -20.40
C ASP A 471 -1.11 18.72 -21.44
N LEU A 472 -1.49 20.00 -21.44
CA LEU A 472 -1.02 20.96 -22.43
C LEU A 472 0.50 21.22 -22.32
N VAL A 473 1.00 21.40 -21.10
CA VAL A 473 2.44 21.62 -20.86
C VAL A 473 3.24 20.35 -21.16
N SER A 474 2.74 19.18 -20.77
CA SER A 474 3.37 17.89 -21.10
C SER A 474 3.41 17.68 -22.61
N ASN A 475 2.35 18.00 -23.34
CA ASN A 475 2.32 17.89 -24.80
C ASN A 475 3.30 18.83 -25.50
N ALA A 476 3.40 20.09 -25.04
CA ALA A 476 4.34 21.05 -25.62
C ALA A 476 5.80 20.60 -25.46
N THR A 477 6.19 20.18 -24.25
CA THR A 477 7.55 19.69 -23.98
C THR A 477 7.83 18.34 -24.67
N ALA A 478 6.83 17.45 -24.73
CA ALA A 478 6.91 16.21 -25.50
C ALA A 478 7.19 16.48 -26.98
N ASN A 479 6.57 17.50 -27.59
CA ASN A 479 6.79 17.82 -29.00
C ASN A 479 8.20 18.33 -29.29
N VAL A 480 8.81 19.10 -28.38
CA VAL A 480 10.21 19.54 -28.53
C VAL A 480 11.14 18.33 -28.60
N ILE A 481 10.97 17.35 -27.71
CA ILE A 481 11.78 16.13 -27.72
C ILE A 481 11.37 15.16 -28.85
N SER A 482 10.11 15.11 -29.26
CA SER A 482 9.65 14.36 -30.44
C SER A 482 10.39 14.82 -31.69
N TYR A 483 10.52 16.13 -31.90
CA TYR A 483 11.24 16.66 -33.06
C TYR A 483 12.72 16.22 -33.05
N LEU A 484 13.35 16.18 -31.88
CA LEU A 484 14.73 15.73 -31.73
C LEU A 484 14.93 14.23 -31.97
N VAL A 485 13.97 13.44 -31.51
CA VAL A 485 14.09 11.98 -31.46
C VAL A 485 13.50 11.31 -32.70
N PHE A 486 12.28 11.68 -33.06
CA PHE A 486 11.49 11.14 -34.18
C PHE A 486 11.57 12.03 -35.44
N GLY A 487 12.14 13.22 -35.36
CA GLY A 487 12.25 14.13 -36.52
C GLY A 487 10.96 14.90 -36.86
N HIS A 488 9.88 14.71 -36.11
CA HIS A 488 8.62 15.41 -36.35
C HIS A 488 7.86 15.77 -35.06
N ARG A 489 6.88 16.65 -35.25
CA ARG A 489 5.89 17.10 -34.26
C ARG A 489 4.62 16.24 -34.37
N PHE A 490 3.85 16.17 -33.28
CA PHE A 490 2.48 15.67 -33.28
C PHE A 490 1.48 16.80 -33.05
N GLU A 491 0.28 16.66 -33.62
CA GLU A 491 -0.83 17.54 -33.26
C GLU A 491 -1.30 17.24 -31.84
N TYR A 492 -1.76 18.27 -31.11
CA TYR A 492 -2.26 18.08 -29.74
C TYR A 492 -3.55 17.27 -29.65
N THR A 493 -4.23 17.07 -30.78
CA THR A 493 -5.42 16.22 -30.91
C THR A 493 -5.09 14.78 -31.33
N ASP A 494 -3.83 14.47 -31.64
CA ASP A 494 -3.42 13.13 -32.04
C ASP A 494 -3.57 12.14 -30.86
N GLU A 495 -4.41 11.13 -31.05
CA GLU A 495 -4.73 10.17 -29.98
C GLU A 495 -3.51 9.34 -29.55
N THR A 496 -2.62 8.99 -30.50
CA THR A 496 -1.41 8.21 -30.21
C THR A 496 -0.44 9.04 -29.38
N PHE A 497 -0.28 10.32 -29.73
CA PHE A 497 0.55 11.25 -28.98
C PHE A 497 0.03 11.49 -27.57
N LEU A 498 -1.28 11.75 -27.43
CA LEU A 498 -1.93 11.91 -26.12
C LEU A 498 -1.83 10.65 -25.26
N GLU A 499 -1.92 9.47 -25.88
CA GLU A 499 -1.71 8.20 -25.19
C GLU A 499 -0.26 8.07 -24.72
N MET A 500 0.70 8.40 -25.58
CA MET A 500 2.13 8.38 -25.27
C MET A 500 2.47 9.29 -24.10
N THR A 501 2.06 10.56 -24.12
CA THR A 501 2.38 11.53 -23.05
C THR A 501 1.75 11.13 -21.73
N ARG A 502 0.48 10.68 -21.72
CA ARG A 502 -0.18 10.17 -20.52
C ARG A 502 0.51 8.93 -19.96
N MET A 503 0.94 8.00 -20.81
CA MET A 503 1.68 6.81 -20.37
C MET A 503 3.02 7.21 -19.74
N VAL A 504 3.75 8.16 -20.35
CA VAL A 504 5.00 8.67 -19.77
C VAL A 504 4.78 9.25 -18.36
N SER A 505 3.78 10.12 -18.18
CA SER A 505 3.49 10.66 -16.84
C SER A 505 3.07 9.56 -15.85
N GLN A 506 2.36 8.52 -16.32
CA GLN A 506 2.04 7.36 -15.48
C GLN A 506 3.25 6.51 -15.09
N LEU A 507 4.28 6.38 -15.95
CA LEU A 507 5.52 5.68 -15.59
C LEU A 507 6.16 6.31 -14.35
N PHE A 508 6.17 7.64 -14.23
CA PHE A 508 6.74 8.33 -13.08
C PHE A 508 5.92 8.15 -11.78
N LEU A 509 4.62 7.85 -11.89
CA LEU A 509 3.79 7.41 -10.76
C LEU A 509 4.13 5.97 -10.34
N TYR A 510 4.18 5.03 -11.30
CA TYR A 510 4.39 3.60 -11.02
C TYR A 510 5.83 3.25 -10.63
N ALA A 511 6.83 4.02 -11.08
CA ALA A 511 8.25 3.79 -10.76
C ALA A 511 8.54 3.77 -9.26
N ARG A 512 7.70 4.41 -8.43
CA ARG A 512 7.81 4.38 -6.97
C ARG A 512 7.19 3.12 -6.34
N GLU A 513 6.18 2.50 -6.94
CA GLU A 513 5.61 1.22 -6.44
C GLU A 513 6.65 0.09 -6.48
N VAL A 514 7.55 0.13 -7.49
CA VAL A 514 8.67 -0.81 -7.60
C VAL A 514 9.75 -0.61 -6.52
N SER A 515 9.69 0.50 -5.77
CA SER A 515 10.57 0.73 -4.63
C SER A 515 10.41 -0.36 -3.56
N ILE A 516 9.20 -0.91 -3.34
CA ILE A 516 8.98 -2.00 -2.35
C ILE A 516 9.77 -3.26 -2.72
N GLN A 517 9.82 -3.62 -4.01
CA GLN A 517 10.59 -4.78 -4.49
C GLN A 517 12.11 -4.57 -4.34
N GLN A 518 12.58 -3.32 -4.37
CA GLN A 518 13.98 -3.00 -4.06
C GLN A 518 14.31 -3.23 -2.58
N TYR A 519 13.35 -3.02 -1.67
CA TYR A 519 13.51 -3.32 -0.24
C TYR A 519 13.33 -4.80 0.10
N ILE A 520 12.59 -5.56 -0.73
CA ILE A 520 12.23 -6.96 -0.49
C ILE A 520 12.61 -7.83 -1.71
N PRO A 521 13.90 -8.17 -1.90
CA PRO A 521 14.37 -8.85 -3.11
C PRO A 521 13.74 -10.23 -3.38
N PHE A 522 13.13 -10.87 -2.37
CA PHE A 522 12.47 -12.17 -2.52
C PHE A 522 11.04 -12.06 -3.06
N SER A 523 10.45 -10.87 -3.09
CA SER A 523 9.07 -10.69 -3.56
C SER A 523 8.88 -11.06 -5.04
N LYS A 524 9.97 -11.02 -5.83
CA LYS A 524 10.00 -11.45 -7.23
C LYS A 524 9.78 -12.95 -7.44
N TYR A 525 9.95 -13.77 -6.39
CA TYR A 525 9.74 -15.22 -6.46
C TYR A 525 8.35 -15.64 -5.95
N LEU A 526 7.54 -14.70 -5.45
CA LEU A 526 6.16 -14.98 -5.03
C LEU A 526 5.25 -15.02 -6.28
N PRO A 527 4.40 -16.07 -6.43
CA PRO A 527 3.50 -16.22 -7.59
C PRO A 527 2.28 -15.28 -7.55
N LEU A 528 2.47 -14.02 -7.15
CA LEU A 528 1.42 -13.00 -7.01
C LEU A 528 1.38 -11.98 -8.16
N ASN A 529 2.28 -12.07 -9.14
CA ASN A 529 2.47 -11.00 -10.12
C ASN A 529 2.08 -11.45 -11.55
N GLY A 530 0.89 -11.05 -12.01
CA GLY A 530 0.72 -10.74 -13.44
C GLY A 530 1.58 -9.52 -13.82
N LYS A 531 1.72 -9.21 -15.12
CA LYS A 531 2.44 -8.00 -15.58
C LYS A 531 1.93 -6.79 -14.77
N SER A 532 2.83 -6.08 -14.08
CA SER A 532 2.47 -4.88 -13.31
C SER A 532 1.91 -3.81 -14.25
N LYS A 533 1.19 -2.81 -13.72
CA LYS A 533 0.73 -1.66 -14.55
C LYS A 533 1.91 -0.98 -15.25
N LEU A 534 3.08 -0.97 -14.62
CA LEU A 534 4.33 -0.48 -15.20
C LEU A 534 4.78 -1.34 -16.39
N ASP A 535 4.79 -2.66 -16.24
CA ASP A 535 5.19 -3.57 -17.34
C ASP A 535 4.26 -3.44 -18.54
N GLN A 536 2.96 -3.27 -18.30
CA GLN A 536 1.98 -3.05 -19.37
C GLN A 536 2.18 -1.71 -20.07
N ALA A 537 2.44 -0.63 -19.33
CA ALA A 537 2.72 0.69 -19.90
C ALA A 537 4.02 0.69 -20.70
N LEU A 538 5.08 0.05 -20.20
CA LEU A 538 6.35 -0.10 -20.91
C LEU A 538 6.19 -0.93 -22.19
N ASP A 539 5.49 -2.06 -22.13
CA ASP A 539 5.22 -2.91 -23.29
C ASP A 539 4.47 -2.13 -24.39
N ARG A 540 3.46 -1.33 -24.00
CA ARG A 540 2.67 -0.52 -24.93
C ARG A 540 3.49 0.63 -25.55
N LEU A 541 4.31 1.33 -24.77
CA LEU A 541 5.22 2.35 -25.31
C LEU A 541 6.26 1.77 -26.27
N PHE A 542 6.93 0.68 -25.86
CA PHE A 542 8.02 0.09 -26.64
C PHE A 542 7.51 -0.60 -27.91
N ASN A 543 6.52 -1.48 -27.78
CA ASN A 543 6.05 -2.29 -28.91
C ASN A 543 4.92 -1.62 -29.70
N GLY A 544 4.14 -0.75 -29.07
CA GLY A 544 3.01 -0.08 -29.71
C GLY A 544 3.34 1.25 -30.38
N ILE A 545 4.40 1.96 -29.94
CA ILE A 545 4.72 3.32 -30.43
C ILE A 545 6.17 3.38 -30.93
N TYR A 546 7.15 3.13 -30.06
CA TYR A 546 8.56 3.32 -30.40
C TYR A 546 9.07 2.38 -31.50
N ARG A 547 8.64 1.12 -31.48
CA ARG A 547 9.03 0.15 -32.52
C ARG A 547 8.46 0.52 -33.89
N PRO A 548 7.16 0.83 -34.06
CA PRO A 548 6.64 1.37 -35.31
C PRO A 548 7.40 2.58 -35.86
N GLU A 549 7.76 3.54 -34.99
CA GLU A 549 8.57 4.71 -35.37
C GLU A 549 9.95 4.29 -35.92
N VAL A 550 10.67 3.42 -35.20
CA VAL A 550 11.97 2.91 -35.64
C VAL A 550 11.86 2.11 -36.95
N ASP A 551 10.84 1.27 -37.08
CA ASP A 551 10.61 0.46 -38.28
C ASP A 551 10.33 1.36 -39.50
N GLN A 552 9.62 2.48 -39.31
CA GLN A 552 9.40 3.47 -40.36
C GLN A 552 10.71 4.16 -40.76
N HIS A 553 11.49 4.63 -39.80
CA HIS A 553 12.79 5.25 -40.08
C HIS A 553 13.78 4.29 -40.74
N LEU A 554 13.74 2.98 -40.42
CA LEU A 554 14.56 1.97 -41.09
C LEU A 554 14.18 1.78 -42.56
N ARG A 555 12.88 1.85 -42.89
CA ARG A 555 12.38 1.77 -44.27
C ARG A 555 12.74 3.01 -45.08
N ASP A 556 12.59 4.18 -44.47
CA ASP A 556 12.74 5.48 -45.14
C ASP A 556 14.16 6.05 -45.02
N TYR A 557 15.11 5.27 -44.49
CA TYR A 557 16.47 5.73 -44.19
C TYR A 557 17.20 6.22 -45.45
N ASP A 558 17.64 7.49 -45.42
CA ASP A 558 18.53 8.09 -46.41
C ASP A 558 19.85 8.54 -45.72
N PRO A 559 21.01 8.00 -46.11
CA PRO A 559 22.30 8.38 -45.52
C PRO A 559 22.67 9.86 -45.71
N ASN A 560 22.03 10.56 -46.65
CA ASN A 560 22.26 11.99 -46.90
C ASN A 560 21.34 12.89 -46.06
N LYS A 561 20.31 12.33 -45.44
CA LYS A 561 19.27 13.07 -44.70
C LYS A 561 19.20 12.58 -43.25
N ILE A 562 20.21 12.99 -42.46
CA ILE A 562 20.28 12.68 -41.01
C ILE A 562 19.78 13.89 -40.24
N GLU A 563 18.50 13.90 -39.89
CA GLU A 563 17.83 15.07 -39.30
C GLU A 563 17.44 14.90 -37.83
N ASP A 564 17.38 13.67 -37.34
CA ASP A 564 16.89 13.24 -36.04
C ASP A 564 17.76 12.13 -35.40
N TYR A 565 17.50 11.85 -34.11
CA TYR A 565 18.28 10.88 -33.34
C TYR A 565 18.21 9.45 -33.89
N ILE A 566 17.03 9.02 -34.35
CA ILE A 566 16.83 7.66 -34.87
C ILE A 566 17.67 7.47 -36.14
N SER A 567 17.58 8.41 -37.09
CA SER A 567 18.36 8.41 -38.33
C SER A 567 19.86 8.39 -38.07
N ALA A 568 20.34 9.22 -37.12
CA ALA A 568 21.75 9.22 -36.74
C ALA A 568 22.19 7.88 -36.12
N PHE A 569 21.33 7.27 -35.31
CA PHE A 569 21.66 5.99 -34.66
C PHE A 569 21.64 4.84 -35.67
N ILE A 570 20.72 4.83 -36.63
CA ILE A 570 20.69 3.87 -37.73
C ILE A 570 21.97 3.98 -38.57
N LYS A 571 22.45 5.19 -38.83
CA LYS A 571 23.74 5.40 -39.51
C LYS A 571 24.88 4.74 -38.76
N GLU A 572 25.02 5.02 -37.47
CA GLU A 572 26.05 4.43 -36.62
C GLU A 572 25.93 2.88 -36.57
N MET A 573 24.71 2.35 -36.42
CA MET A 573 24.47 0.91 -36.48
C MET A 573 24.96 0.27 -37.79
N LYS A 574 24.69 0.92 -38.93
CA LYS A 574 25.11 0.44 -40.26
C LYS A 574 26.63 0.51 -40.44
N GLU A 575 27.29 1.52 -39.89
CA GLU A 575 28.75 1.66 -39.92
C GLU A 575 29.46 0.54 -39.13
N HIS A 576 28.83 0.06 -38.04
CA HIS A 576 29.38 -1.04 -37.23
C HIS A 576 28.99 -2.44 -37.68
N ALA A 577 27.96 -2.61 -38.51
CA ALA A 577 27.39 -3.91 -38.91
C ALA A 577 28.36 -4.88 -39.61
N GLY A 578 29.51 -4.39 -40.11
CA GLY A 578 30.56 -5.19 -40.74
C GLY A 578 31.84 -5.34 -39.91
N THR A 579 31.87 -4.83 -38.68
CA THR A 579 33.05 -4.84 -37.82
C THR A 579 33.08 -6.09 -36.93
N THR A 580 34.29 -6.59 -36.64
CA THR A 580 34.47 -7.67 -35.64
C THR A 580 34.64 -7.13 -34.21
N GLU A 581 34.67 -5.79 -34.06
CA GLU A 581 34.80 -5.12 -32.77
C GLU A 581 33.48 -5.19 -31.99
N GLN A 582 33.59 -5.33 -30.67
CA GLN A 582 32.40 -5.32 -29.81
C GLN A 582 31.83 -3.89 -29.75
N HIS A 583 30.60 -3.71 -30.25
CA HIS A 583 29.86 -2.44 -30.17
C HIS A 583 28.51 -2.62 -29.47
N TRP A 584 27.92 -1.51 -29.02
CA TRP A 584 26.62 -1.50 -28.34
C TRP A 584 25.49 -0.81 -29.12
N PHE A 585 25.72 -0.52 -30.40
CA PHE A 585 24.71 0.02 -31.32
C PHE A 585 23.85 -1.11 -31.89
N THR A 586 22.73 -1.39 -31.22
CA THR A 586 21.74 -2.38 -31.65
C THR A 586 20.34 -1.76 -31.67
N GLU A 587 19.42 -2.36 -32.41
CA GLU A 587 18.03 -1.89 -32.50
C GLU A 587 17.34 -1.85 -31.12
N ASP A 588 17.53 -2.88 -30.29
CA ASP A 588 17.04 -2.86 -28.91
C ASP A 588 17.60 -1.68 -28.11
N GLN A 589 18.89 -1.37 -28.30
CA GLN A 589 19.52 -0.24 -27.61
C GLN A 589 18.97 1.09 -28.11
N LEU A 590 18.68 1.21 -29.40
CA LEU A 590 17.99 2.36 -29.98
C LEU A 590 16.63 2.58 -29.31
N LEU A 591 15.79 1.53 -29.24
CA LEU A 591 14.48 1.58 -28.57
C LEU A 591 14.59 2.03 -27.12
N TYR A 592 15.57 1.51 -26.37
CA TYR A 592 15.80 1.93 -24.99
C TYR A 592 16.26 3.39 -24.89
N ASN A 593 17.09 3.86 -25.82
CA ASN A 593 17.58 5.23 -25.80
C ASN A 593 16.49 6.25 -26.15
N ILE A 594 15.66 5.98 -27.15
CA ILE A 594 14.56 6.89 -27.52
C ILE A 594 13.53 6.97 -26.40
N GLY A 595 13.24 5.84 -25.73
CA GLY A 595 12.39 5.83 -24.54
C GLY A 595 12.98 6.68 -23.41
N ASP A 596 14.27 6.51 -23.10
CA ASP A 596 14.96 7.30 -22.06
C ASP A 596 14.97 8.81 -22.40
N LEU A 597 15.26 9.18 -23.64
CA LEU A 597 15.32 10.58 -24.08
C LEU A 597 13.93 11.23 -24.05
N PHE A 598 12.93 10.56 -24.62
CA PHE A 598 11.56 11.06 -24.68
C PHE A 598 10.95 11.21 -23.28
N GLN A 599 11.08 10.19 -22.44
CA GLN A 599 10.56 10.21 -21.06
C GLN A 599 11.23 11.30 -20.20
N ALA A 600 12.55 11.40 -20.26
CA ALA A 600 13.29 12.39 -19.48
C ALA A 600 13.03 13.83 -19.97
N GLY A 601 12.95 14.04 -21.29
CA GLY A 601 12.74 15.37 -21.89
C GLY A 601 11.33 15.94 -21.68
N THR A 602 10.33 15.06 -21.59
CA THR A 602 8.92 15.47 -21.44
C THR A 602 8.60 15.87 -19.99
N ASP A 603 8.53 14.90 -19.09
CA ASP A 603 7.91 15.06 -17.78
C ASP A 603 8.69 16.02 -16.85
N THR A 604 10.02 16.04 -16.98
CA THR A 604 10.87 16.90 -16.12
C THR A 604 10.78 18.38 -16.48
N THR A 605 10.81 18.71 -17.78
CA THR A 605 10.64 20.08 -18.25
C THR A 605 9.22 20.56 -18.00
N ALA A 606 8.22 19.70 -18.26
CA ALA A 606 6.82 20.01 -17.98
C ALA A 606 6.58 20.35 -16.51
N GLY A 607 7.13 19.54 -15.59
CA GLY A 607 7.07 19.80 -14.16
C GLY A 607 7.70 21.15 -13.78
N ALA A 608 8.79 21.55 -14.42
CA ALA A 608 9.49 22.79 -14.12
C ALA A 608 8.73 24.02 -14.63
N ILE A 609 8.12 23.94 -15.81
CA ILE A 609 7.21 24.97 -16.33
C ILE A 609 6.00 25.12 -15.39
N ARG A 610 5.40 24.01 -14.95
CA ARG A 610 4.28 24.02 -14.01
C ARG A 610 4.65 24.65 -12.66
N TRP A 611 5.80 24.32 -12.07
CA TRP A 611 6.26 25.00 -10.86
C TRP A 611 6.46 26.50 -11.07
N THR A 612 6.99 26.88 -12.23
CA THR A 612 7.20 28.29 -12.57
C THR A 612 5.88 29.03 -12.66
N LEU A 613 4.89 28.46 -13.35
CA LEU A 613 3.52 29.00 -13.42
C LEU A 613 2.89 29.12 -12.03
N LEU A 614 2.99 28.08 -11.20
CA LEU A 614 2.45 28.09 -9.83
C LEU A 614 3.11 29.17 -8.97
N CYS A 615 4.42 29.37 -9.09
CA CYS A 615 5.13 30.43 -8.39
C CYS A 615 4.67 31.81 -8.88
N MET A 616 4.46 32.02 -10.18
CA MET A 616 3.98 33.30 -10.70
C MET A 616 2.55 33.61 -10.25
N VAL A 617 1.73 32.58 -10.12
CA VAL A 617 0.38 32.68 -9.58
C VAL A 617 0.40 33.11 -8.10
N LYS A 618 1.29 32.52 -7.29
CA LYS A 618 1.42 32.85 -5.87
C LYS A 618 2.11 34.19 -5.62
N TYR A 619 3.18 34.49 -6.34
CA TYR A 619 4.04 35.65 -6.13
C TYR A 619 3.81 36.70 -7.24
N GLN A 620 2.61 37.30 -7.22
CA GLN A 620 2.17 38.26 -8.24
C GLN A 620 3.11 39.46 -8.39
N GLU A 621 3.75 39.93 -7.31
CA GLU A 621 4.74 41.02 -7.40
C GLU A 621 6.00 40.62 -8.16
N VAL A 622 6.45 39.37 -8.02
CA VAL A 622 7.55 38.84 -8.83
C VAL A 622 7.12 38.74 -10.30
N GLN A 623 5.91 38.26 -10.55
CA GLN A 623 5.35 38.20 -11.91
C GLN A 623 5.32 39.59 -12.57
N LYS A 624 4.81 40.62 -11.87
CA LYS A 624 4.79 42.01 -12.38
C LYS A 624 6.19 42.50 -12.74
N ARG A 625 7.19 42.19 -11.92
CA ARG A 625 8.58 42.62 -12.15
C ARG A 625 9.24 41.88 -13.33
N VAL A 626 8.99 40.57 -13.45
CA VAL A 626 9.40 39.79 -14.64
C VAL A 626 8.75 40.36 -15.90
N ARG A 627 7.44 40.60 -15.87
CA ARG A 627 6.70 41.17 -17.01
C ARG A 627 7.19 42.57 -17.38
N ALA A 628 7.53 43.41 -16.39
CA ALA A 628 8.11 44.73 -16.64
C ALA A 628 9.49 44.61 -17.32
N GLU A 629 10.36 43.72 -16.83
CA GLU A 629 11.68 43.47 -17.44
C GLU A 629 11.56 43.00 -18.90
N ILE A 630 10.62 42.08 -19.18
CA ILE A 630 10.35 41.59 -20.53
C ILE A 630 9.85 42.71 -21.43
N ARG A 631 8.88 43.51 -20.97
CA ARG A 631 8.35 44.66 -21.72
C ARG A 631 9.47 45.64 -22.10
N ASP A 632 10.34 45.97 -21.14
CA ASP A 632 11.31 47.04 -21.30
C ASP A 632 12.52 46.63 -22.19
N ASN A 633 12.81 45.32 -22.31
CA ASN A 633 13.97 44.83 -23.08
C ASN A 633 13.60 44.10 -24.39
N ILE A 634 12.46 43.41 -24.45
CA ILE A 634 12.03 42.61 -25.62
C ILE A 634 10.82 43.24 -26.30
N GLY A 635 9.88 43.79 -25.51
CA GLY A 635 8.55 44.18 -25.97
C GLY A 635 7.59 42.98 -26.11
N PHE A 636 6.44 43.18 -26.75
CA PHE A 636 5.37 42.17 -26.86
C PHE A 636 5.14 41.63 -28.30
N GLU A 637 5.86 42.17 -29.30
CA GLU A 637 5.61 41.87 -30.71
C GLU A 637 6.39 40.66 -31.23
N ARG A 638 7.69 40.56 -30.93
CA ARG A 638 8.54 39.44 -31.40
C ARG A 638 8.61 38.30 -30.39
N PRO A 639 8.80 37.04 -30.84
CA PRO A 639 8.99 35.91 -29.94
C PRO A 639 10.29 36.04 -29.13
N PRO A 640 10.34 35.43 -27.93
CA PRO A 640 11.55 35.42 -27.10
C PRO A 640 12.65 34.55 -27.70
N SER A 641 13.89 34.97 -27.54
CA SER A 641 15.09 34.31 -28.05
C SER A 641 16.10 34.04 -26.93
N MET A 642 17.02 33.11 -27.12
CA MET A 642 18.09 32.84 -26.14
C MET A 642 19.06 34.00 -26.01
N ALA A 643 19.19 34.85 -27.03
CA ALA A 643 19.99 36.08 -26.98
C ALA A 643 19.44 37.07 -25.94
N ASP A 644 18.12 37.08 -25.72
CA ASP A 644 17.46 37.99 -24.78
C ASP A 644 17.82 37.70 -23.32
N LYS A 645 18.29 36.48 -23.03
CA LYS A 645 18.68 36.05 -21.69
C LYS A 645 19.67 36.99 -21.01
N LEU A 646 20.61 37.58 -21.77
CA LEU A 646 21.58 38.54 -21.25
C LEU A 646 20.95 39.85 -20.76
N HIS A 647 19.75 40.16 -21.23
CA HIS A 647 18.99 41.38 -20.92
C HIS A 647 17.85 41.14 -19.93
N LEU A 648 17.63 39.89 -19.51
CA LEU A 648 16.57 39.52 -18.57
C LEU A 648 17.12 38.86 -17.29
N PRO A 649 18.04 39.52 -16.55
CA PRO A 649 18.67 38.92 -15.38
C PRO A 649 17.68 38.59 -14.26
N TYR A 650 16.67 39.41 -14.01
CA TYR A 650 15.67 39.14 -12.98
C TYR A 650 14.78 37.94 -13.34
N THR A 651 14.44 37.80 -14.62
CA THR A 651 13.69 36.66 -15.16
C THR A 651 14.50 35.36 -15.04
N GLU A 652 15.77 35.36 -15.42
CA GLU A 652 16.64 34.18 -15.23
C GLU A 652 16.80 33.86 -13.73
N ALA A 653 17.03 34.86 -12.89
CA ALA A 653 17.12 34.69 -11.44
C ALA A 653 15.84 34.08 -10.84
N THR A 654 14.67 34.44 -11.38
CA THR A 654 13.38 33.87 -11.00
C THR A 654 13.30 32.38 -11.37
N ILE A 655 13.71 31.99 -12.59
CA ILE A 655 13.75 30.57 -12.99
C ILE A 655 14.67 29.78 -12.05
N LEU A 656 15.86 30.32 -11.74
CA LEU A 656 16.83 29.67 -10.85
C LEU A 656 16.27 29.49 -9.43
N GLU A 657 15.56 30.47 -8.90
CA GLU A 657 14.93 30.36 -7.57
C GLU A 657 13.78 29.36 -7.53
N VAL A 658 12.96 29.29 -8.59
CA VAL A 658 11.95 28.23 -8.73
C VAL A 658 12.61 26.86 -8.73
N GLN A 659 13.67 26.68 -9.52
CA GLN A 659 14.42 25.43 -9.61
C GLN A 659 15.10 25.05 -8.29
N ARG A 660 15.60 26.03 -7.50
CA ARG A 660 16.19 25.78 -6.18
C ARG A 660 15.14 25.28 -5.19
N MET A 661 13.98 25.93 -5.14
CA MET A 661 12.95 25.61 -4.15
C MET A 661 12.16 24.34 -4.48
N TYR A 662 11.87 24.11 -5.77
CA TYR A 662 10.92 23.09 -6.22
C TYR A 662 11.46 22.17 -7.31
N GLY A 663 12.79 22.10 -7.47
CA GLY A 663 13.45 21.33 -8.53
C GLY A 663 12.83 19.96 -8.79
N VAL A 664 12.58 19.64 -10.06
CA VAL A 664 11.70 18.53 -10.46
C VAL A 664 12.29 17.15 -10.20
N VAL A 665 13.62 17.02 -10.14
CA VAL A 665 14.26 15.73 -9.90
C VAL A 665 14.04 15.28 -8.45
N THR A 666 14.05 13.97 -8.19
CA THR A 666 14.03 13.44 -6.80
C THR A 666 15.03 14.19 -5.91
N PRO A 667 14.66 14.55 -4.67
CA PRO A 667 15.56 15.18 -3.71
C PRO A 667 16.83 14.43 -3.38
N LEU A 668 16.90 13.11 -3.62
CA LEU A 668 18.10 12.30 -3.44
C LEU A 668 18.87 12.03 -4.75
N LEU A 669 18.47 12.68 -5.85
CA LEU A 669 18.87 12.40 -7.22
C LEU A 669 18.65 10.93 -7.61
N LEU A 670 19.06 10.59 -8.83
CA LEU A 670 19.16 9.19 -9.26
C LEU A 670 20.31 8.52 -8.52
N ILE A 671 20.02 7.40 -7.86
CA ILE A 671 20.97 6.68 -7.01
C ILE A 671 22.14 6.12 -7.83
N HIS A 672 23.35 6.32 -7.31
CA HIS A 672 24.59 5.74 -7.80
C HIS A 672 24.94 4.46 -7.03
N THR A 673 25.87 3.66 -7.53
CA THR A 673 26.42 2.52 -6.79
C THR A 673 27.93 2.42 -6.98
N THR A 674 28.64 2.10 -5.91
CA THR A 674 30.09 1.89 -5.94
C THR A 674 30.46 0.60 -6.67
N THR A 675 31.50 0.62 -7.51
CA THR A 675 31.98 -0.58 -8.21
C THR A 675 33.10 -1.31 -7.48
N GLU A 676 33.84 -0.58 -6.66
CA GLU A 676 35.01 -1.07 -5.93
C GLU A 676 35.08 -0.45 -4.52
N VAL A 677 36.01 -0.95 -3.70
CA VAL A 677 36.26 -0.37 -2.38
C VAL A 677 36.79 1.05 -2.56
N THR A 678 36.10 2.05 -2.01
CA THR A 678 36.42 3.47 -2.24
C THR A 678 36.43 4.27 -0.95
N GLN A 679 37.35 5.24 -0.84
CA GLN A 679 37.41 6.18 0.28
C GLN A 679 36.63 7.47 -0.03
N LEU A 680 35.85 7.94 0.94
CA LEU A 680 35.18 9.23 0.91
C LEU A 680 35.17 9.83 2.33
N LYS A 681 35.79 10.99 2.51
CA LYS A 681 35.96 11.66 3.83
C LYS A 681 36.45 10.75 4.97
N GLY A 682 37.40 9.86 4.67
CA GLY A 682 37.96 8.92 5.64
C GLY A 682 37.09 7.69 5.95
N TYR A 683 35.91 7.58 5.33
CA TYR A 683 35.06 6.39 5.38
C TYR A 683 35.36 5.46 4.20
N THR A 684 35.33 4.15 4.46
CA THR A 684 35.54 3.13 3.42
C THR A 684 34.21 2.57 2.96
N LEU A 685 33.88 2.75 1.68
CA LEU A 685 32.65 2.25 1.09
C LEU A 685 32.93 0.93 0.35
N PRO A 686 32.28 -0.20 0.72
CA PRO A 686 32.41 -1.45 -0.03
C PRO A 686 31.74 -1.35 -1.41
N PRO A 687 32.08 -2.24 -2.35
CA PRO A 687 31.39 -2.32 -3.64
C PRO A 687 29.91 -2.64 -3.46
N GLY A 688 29.06 -2.10 -4.35
CA GLY A 688 27.61 -2.25 -4.28
C GLY A 688 26.91 -1.34 -3.27
N THR A 689 27.64 -0.41 -2.64
CA THR A 689 27.05 0.63 -1.78
C THR A 689 26.24 1.59 -2.64
N LEU A 690 24.99 1.86 -2.24
CA LEU A 690 24.14 2.85 -2.88
C LEU A 690 24.55 4.25 -2.43
N VAL A 691 24.58 5.22 -3.35
CA VAL A 691 25.03 6.59 -3.06
C VAL A 691 23.98 7.57 -3.57
N GLY A 692 23.36 8.31 -2.67
CA GLY A 692 22.39 9.36 -2.97
C GLY A 692 22.95 10.74 -2.65
N ALA A 693 22.59 11.74 -3.44
CA ALA A 693 22.98 13.14 -3.21
C ALA A 693 21.73 13.93 -2.84
N ASN A 694 21.72 14.49 -1.64
CA ASN A 694 20.55 15.16 -1.07
C ASN A 694 20.48 16.61 -1.55
N LEU A 695 19.85 16.83 -2.71
CA LEU A 695 19.59 18.17 -3.24
C LEU A 695 18.73 19.01 -2.30
N TYR A 696 17.76 18.41 -1.60
CA TYR A 696 16.96 19.16 -0.64
C TYR A 696 17.83 19.81 0.42
N ALA A 697 18.78 19.07 1.00
CA ALA A 697 19.74 19.61 1.96
C ALA A 697 20.63 20.69 1.34
N ILE A 698 21.14 20.47 0.13
CA ILE A 698 22.03 21.42 -0.57
C ILE A 698 21.31 22.74 -0.89
N HIS A 699 20.06 22.68 -1.33
CA HIS A 699 19.27 23.84 -1.74
C HIS A 699 18.54 24.52 -0.57
N ASN A 700 18.45 23.88 0.59
CA ASN A 700 17.84 24.45 1.79
C ASN A 700 18.86 24.69 2.92
N ASP A 701 20.16 24.65 2.65
CA ASP A 701 21.20 24.91 3.64
C ASP A 701 21.16 26.39 4.10
N PRO A 702 20.75 26.70 5.34
CA PRO A 702 20.66 28.09 5.81
C PRO A 702 22.05 28.75 5.95
N GLU A 703 23.13 27.97 6.08
CA GLU A 703 24.49 28.52 6.14
C GLU A 703 24.88 29.21 4.83
N HIS A 704 24.38 28.70 3.69
CA HIS A 704 24.68 29.24 2.37
C HIS A 704 23.55 30.15 1.86
N TRP A 705 22.30 29.71 2.00
CA TRP A 705 21.13 30.40 1.45
C TRP A 705 20.53 31.43 2.40
N GLY A 706 20.87 31.44 3.70
CA GLY A 706 20.27 32.33 4.69
C GLY A 706 18.85 31.89 5.10
N ASP A 707 17.86 32.40 4.39
CA ASP A 707 16.41 32.18 4.56
C ASP A 707 15.84 31.30 3.41
N PRO A 708 16.23 30.01 3.31
CA PRO A 708 15.96 29.13 2.15
C PRO A 708 14.47 28.91 1.84
N GLU A 709 13.58 29.14 2.79
CA GLU A 709 12.13 29.00 2.65
C GLU A 709 11.46 30.21 1.99
N VAL A 710 12.14 31.36 1.92
CA VAL A 710 11.63 32.58 1.31
C VAL A 710 11.94 32.58 -0.19
N PHE A 711 10.90 32.65 -1.02
CA PHE A 711 11.07 32.79 -2.48
C PHE A 711 11.62 34.17 -2.81
N ARG A 712 12.92 34.23 -3.14
CA ARG A 712 13.65 35.48 -3.40
C ARG A 712 14.55 35.35 -4.63
N PRO A 713 14.09 35.75 -5.84
CA PRO A 713 14.90 35.75 -7.05
C PRO A 713 16.24 36.48 -6.91
N GLU A 714 16.29 37.54 -6.10
CA GLU A 714 17.49 38.35 -5.84
C GLU A 714 18.68 37.53 -5.30
N ARG A 715 18.44 36.32 -4.78
CA ARG A 715 19.53 35.38 -4.40
C ARG A 715 20.49 35.11 -5.54
N PHE A 716 20.02 35.14 -6.79
CA PHE A 716 20.81 34.85 -7.97
C PHE A 716 21.29 36.11 -8.69
N LEU A 717 21.09 37.30 -8.12
CA LEU A 717 21.62 38.55 -8.64
C LEU A 717 22.90 38.96 -7.90
N GLY A 718 23.85 39.51 -8.64
CA GLY A 718 25.00 40.24 -8.12
C GLY A 718 24.67 41.72 -7.88
N ASP A 719 25.59 42.43 -7.24
CA ASP A 719 25.45 43.87 -6.98
C ASP A 719 25.38 44.71 -8.27
N ASP A 720 25.87 44.16 -9.39
CA ASP A 720 25.80 44.73 -10.73
C ASP A 720 24.45 44.48 -11.44
N GLY A 721 23.50 43.84 -10.76
CA GLY A 721 22.19 43.48 -11.30
C GLY A 721 22.22 42.32 -12.30
N LYS A 722 23.37 41.68 -12.53
CA LYS A 722 23.49 40.50 -13.41
C LYS A 722 23.31 39.22 -12.64
N VAL A 723 23.00 38.14 -13.36
CA VAL A 723 22.89 36.81 -12.75
C VAL A 723 24.27 36.35 -12.30
N LYS A 724 24.42 36.09 -10.99
CA LYS A 724 25.62 35.47 -10.44
C LYS A 724 25.51 33.96 -10.49
N ARG A 725 26.60 33.30 -10.85
CA ARG A 725 26.70 31.83 -10.78
C ARG A 725 26.95 31.42 -9.35
N ASP A 726 26.15 30.49 -8.84
CA ASP A 726 26.33 29.90 -7.53
C ASP A 726 26.74 28.44 -7.65
N ASP A 727 27.92 28.11 -7.14
CA ASP A 727 28.45 26.75 -7.17
C ASP A 727 27.66 25.76 -6.30
N HIS A 728 26.87 26.24 -5.32
CA HIS A 728 26.00 25.39 -4.52
C HIS A 728 24.70 25.04 -5.26
N PHE A 729 24.35 25.77 -6.31
CA PHE A 729 23.18 25.48 -7.12
C PHE A 729 23.45 24.33 -8.10
N SER A 730 22.89 23.15 -7.82
CA SER A 730 22.98 21.98 -8.69
C SER A 730 21.64 21.25 -8.84
N VAL A 731 20.81 21.60 -9.84
CA VAL A 731 19.55 20.89 -10.14
C VAL A 731 19.69 19.81 -11.21
N PHE A 732 20.79 19.83 -11.97
CA PHE A 732 21.08 18.87 -13.05
C PHE A 732 22.10 17.79 -12.65
N SER A 733 22.38 17.63 -11.35
CA SER A 733 23.51 16.84 -10.83
C SER A 733 24.87 17.38 -11.29
N VAL A 734 25.95 16.68 -10.95
CA VAL A 734 27.34 17.03 -11.31
C VAL A 734 28.13 15.80 -11.76
N GLY A 735 29.27 16.03 -12.40
CA GLY A 735 30.20 14.96 -12.81
C GLY A 735 29.78 14.23 -14.09
N LYS A 736 30.33 13.04 -14.34
CA LYS A 736 30.15 12.33 -15.63
C LYS A 736 28.70 11.90 -15.93
N ARG A 737 27.85 11.84 -14.90
CA ARG A 737 26.42 11.48 -14.97
C ARG A 737 25.49 12.70 -14.85
N GLN A 738 26.02 13.92 -14.94
CA GLN A 738 25.22 15.16 -15.04
C GLN A 738 24.17 15.03 -16.16
N CYS A 739 23.04 15.71 -15.99
CA CYS A 739 21.92 15.65 -16.92
C CYS A 739 22.39 15.83 -18.36
N LEU A 740 21.98 14.92 -19.24
CA LEU A 740 22.32 14.96 -20.66
C LEU A 740 21.60 16.11 -21.37
N GLY A 741 20.37 16.41 -20.97
CA GLY A 741 19.52 17.44 -21.56
C GLY A 741 19.58 18.80 -20.88
N GLU A 742 20.59 19.10 -20.05
CA GLU A 742 20.66 20.37 -19.30
C GLU A 742 20.53 21.60 -20.21
N SER A 743 21.26 21.62 -21.33
CA SER A 743 21.19 22.75 -22.27
C SER A 743 19.80 22.88 -22.90
N LEU A 744 19.13 21.76 -23.22
CA LEU A 744 17.78 21.75 -23.78
C LEU A 744 16.78 22.33 -22.77
N ALA A 745 16.76 21.76 -21.56
CA ALA A 745 15.85 22.15 -20.51
C ALA A 745 15.99 23.63 -20.14
N LYS A 746 17.22 24.16 -20.12
CA LYS A 746 17.45 25.60 -19.88
C LYS A 746 16.89 26.48 -21.00
N MET A 747 16.99 26.06 -22.26
CA MET A 747 16.43 26.81 -23.39
C MET A 747 14.90 26.75 -23.37
N GLU A 748 14.32 25.55 -23.22
CA GLU A 748 12.87 25.35 -23.12
C GLU A 748 12.29 26.17 -21.98
N LEU A 749 12.83 26.03 -20.76
CA LEU A 749 12.31 26.76 -19.61
C LEU A 749 12.37 28.26 -19.81
N PHE A 750 13.45 28.79 -20.38
CA PHE A 750 13.58 30.21 -20.63
C PHE A 750 12.57 30.70 -21.69
N ILE A 751 12.53 30.06 -22.86
CA ILE A 751 11.67 30.47 -23.98
C ILE A 751 10.20 30.33 -23.62
N PHE A 752 9.77 29.19 -23.05
CA PHE A 752 8.39 29.00 -22.61
C PHE A 752 8.01 29.97 -21.51
N PHE A 753 8.87 30.18 -20.50
CA PHE A 753 8.54 31.08 -19.40
C PHE A 753 8.42 32.54 -19.88
N VAL A 754 9.40 33.02 -20.65
CA VAL A 754 9.37 34.38 -21.18
C VAL A 754 8.17 34.55 -22.12
N GLY A 755 7.88 33.59 -23.00
CA GLY A 755 6.73 33.66 -23.91
C GLY A 755 5.39 33.76 -23.19
N LEU A 756 5.21 32.95 -22.14
CA LEU A 756 4.02 33.00 -21.28
C LEU A 756 3.92 34.35 -20.55
N MET A 757 5.00 34.80 -19.93
CA MET A 757 5.04 36.09 -19.23
C MET A 757 5.01 37.29 -20.17
N GLN A 758 5.29 37.11 -21.46
CA GLN A 758 5.14 38.16 -22.46
C GLN A 758 3.64 38.36 -22.76
N LYS A 759 2.89 37.27 -23.00
CA LYS A 759 1.49 37.35 -23.46
C LYS A 759 0.44 37.40 -22.35
N PHE A 760 0.68 36.73 -21.23
CA PHE A 760 -0.36 36.48 -20.24
C PHE A 760 0.01 36.90 -18.82
N GLU A 761 -0.94 37.51 -18.12
CA GLU A 761 -0.92 37.58 -16.66
C GLU A 761 -1.61 36.30 -16.13
N VAL A 762 -0.87 35.50 -15.36
CA VAL A 762 -1.34 34.21 -14.86
C VAL A 762 -1.90 34.38 -13.45
N LYS A 763 -3.17 34.01 -13.27
CA LYS A 763 -3.93 34.21 -12.02
C LYS A 763 -4.60 32.92 -11.55
N LEU A 764 -4.93 32.89 -10.26
CA LEU A 764 -5.86 31.89 -9.74
C LEU A 764 -7.27 32.09 -10.31
N PRO A 765 -8.06 31.02 -10.43
CA PRO A 765 -9.49 31.12 -10.66
C PRO A 765 -10.16 31.96 -9.56
N GLU A 766 -11.21 32.70 -9.91
CA GLU A 766 -11.95 33.49 -8.93
C GLU A 766 -12.56 32.58 -7.86
N GLY A 767 -12.38 32.94 -6.58
CA GLY A 767 -12.86 32.14 -5.46
C GLY A 767 -12.04 30.88 -5.14
N ALA A 768 -10.95 30.60 -5.87
CA ALA A 768 -10.05 29.50 -5.52
C ALA A 768 -9.26 29.79 -4.24
N SER A 769 -9.02 28.75 -3.44
CA SER A 769 -8.12 28.81 -2.29
C SER A 769 -6.66 28.99 -2.74
N GLU A 770 -5.82 29.48 -1.83
CA GLU A 770 -4.38 29.61 -2.10
C GLU A 770 -3.76 28.25 -2.51
N PRO A 771 -2.90 28.23 -3.55
CA PRO A 771 -2.28 26.99 -4.01
C PRO A 771 -1.35 26.39 -2.95
N VAL A 772 -1.40 25.06 -2.85
CA VAL A 772 -0.53 24.31 -1.95
C VAL A 772 0.88 24.20 -2.56
N MET A 773 1.85 24.88 -1.96
CA MET A 773 3.24 24.93 -2.42
C MET A 773 4.07 23.74 -1.93
N ARG A 774 3.60 22.52 -2.20
CA ARG A 774 4.37 21.29 -1.92
C ARG A 774 4.24 20.28 -3.05
N PRO A 775 5.26 19.45 -3.30
CA PRO A 775 5.17 18.41 -4.32
C PRO A 775 4.07 17.38 -4.05
N GLN A 776 3.51 16.84 -5.12
CA GLN A 776 2.58 15.72 -5.07
C GLN A 776 3.24 14.50 -4.43
N LEU A 777 2.54 13.88 -3.47
CA LEU A 777 2.98 12.65 -2.84
C LEU A 777 2.98 11.49 -3.83
N ASN A 778 3.90 10.56 -3.66
CA ASN A 778 3.98 9.31 -4.43
C ASN A 778 4.39 9.44 -5.91
N HIS A 779 4.83 10.62 -6.35
CA HIS A 779 5.43 10.81 -7.67
C HIS A 779 6.96 10.63 -7.60
N SER A 780 7.59 10.03 -8.62
CA SER A 780 9.06 9.89 -8.66
C SER A 780 9.79 11.18 -9.07
N THR A 781 9.11 12.14 -9.69
CA THR A 781 9.58 13.53 -9.79
C THR A 781 8.81 14.43 -8.82
N GLN A 782 9.37 15.58 -8.45
CA GLN A 782 8.68 16.59 -7.66
C GLN A 782 7.74 17.41 -8.54
N SER A 783 6.56 16.87 -8.87
CA SER A 783 5.53 17.63 -9.60
C SER A 783 4.64 18.42 -8.64
N PRO A 784 4.11 19.60 -9.01
CA PRO A 784 3.14 20.29 -8.19
C PRO A 784 1.82 19.50 -8.13
N ILE A 785 1.11 19.61 -7.00
CA ILE A 785 -0.27 19.12 -6.87
C ILE A 785 -1.12 19.77 -7.99
N PRO A 786 -2.00 19.04 -8.69
CA PRO A 786 -2.83 19.59 -9.75
C PRO A 786 -3.53 20.89 -9.34
N TYR A 787 -3.49 21.89 -10.21
CA TYR A 787 -4.08 23.21 -9.98
C TYR A 787 -4.57 23.79 -11.31
N SER A 788 -5.64 24.58 -11.25
CA SER A 788 -6.14 25.32 -12.40
C SER A 788 -5.67 26.77 -12.36
N VAL A 789 -5.46 27.37 -13.53
CA VAL A 789 -5.07 28.77 -13.69
C VAL A 789 -5.89 29.46 -14.76
N ARG A 790 -5.94 30.79 -14.67
CA ARG A 790 -6.45 31.67 -15.72
C ARG A 790 -5.29 32.41 -16.36
N PHE A 791 -5.25 32.41 -17.69
CA PHE A 791 -4.33 33.21 -18.47
C PHE A 791 -5.09 34.43 -19.00
N VAL A 792 -4.78 35.62 -18.47
CA VAL A 792 -5.43 36.87 -18.88
C VAL A 792 -4.54 37.56 -19.91
N SER A 793 -5.05 37.77 -21.12
CA SER A 793 -4.31 38.49 -22.17
C SER A 793 -3.96 39.89 -21.65
N SER A 794 -2.70 40.26 -21.81
CA SER A 794 -2.21 41.61 -21.44
C SER A 794 -2.12 42.54 -22.65
N VAL A 795 -2.54 42.06 -23.83
CA VAL A 795 -2.57 42.76 -25.12
C VAL A 795 -3.99 42.70 -25.67
#